data_AF-A0AA92V412-F1
#
_entry.id   AF-A0AA92V412-F1
#
_cell.length_a   1.000
_cell.length_b   1.000
_cell.length_c   1.000
_cell.angle_alpha   90.00
_cell.angle_beta   90.00
_cell.angle_gamma   90.00
#
_symmetry.space_group_name_H-M   'P 1'
#
loop_
_entity.id
_entity.type
_entity.pdbx_description
1 polymer ?
#
loop_
_entity_poly.entity_id
_entity_poly.type
_entity_poly.pdbx_seq_one_letter_code
_entity_poly.pdbx_strand_id
1 'polypeptide(L)'
;MSSEKTSRDSLKELLCDALGSRESFRCIEGVNPCLITLNGIKFWIYQKNITSTAFNKDSDQSDVNRIQLPERSTFQPIKDSDIAFIFLGYDNDNDVYVTWNPYTTKQRLNITKNVSLYSRKNAQQLARETGAFQQATQTNGSIVLAFPRTRLADYLLNIADYFPEMTEYVAIGSKRRKAANEAYKRFVDLKNIKDFLAYLRSKDYLKEEQCLAYFKVIKKLISDVITPEISCRKIFVKYDDIKEYTKAIVPLLNTNEINILSPEEIECVEPALIAYITYLKNVSVDSTTEYVDSKDETNESSAEDLYMNDEETDDEEQDEEGSDVEGTPVVVDPDKKYIKNGKLLRIANPDIINSLRPYLDVEYKNSQGAMNILYDYYSDRCPNMEFRDWKKLIDAIDWKNPIPVEESDESKRKKKYVIATIFPDSSYIMYKNVAQTFVESIEAIGIEEFKSLNLSAANVPVVSEYADSKYASAQHVTDSGYYVMTNMSTFQKVNMLFYAINQFHLDFKIAVIPLSHFEDEDLDFSPYIVKEPFVPKTSSNRLKIRISFSDGTFIQENQVSTTLVKAVQLAGAERVLGLNLRIGKRFFMLNHLSEEEQKMTKFKKVDENLWIDTNSDTESKYNTLVEINEKLNLGWYIEKVDPLHNNSY
;
A
#
# COMPACT_ATOMS: atom_id res chain seq x y z
N MET A 1 -24.99 14.72 -12.67
CA MET A 1 -26.29 14.11 -13.05
C MET A 1 -26.37 12.75 -12.35
N SER A 2 -27.52 12.37 -11.80
CA SER A 2 -27.63 11.08 -11.09
C SER A 2 -27.46 9.92 -12.08
N SER A 3 -26.39 9.13 -11.94
CA SER A 3 -26.15 7.94 -12.76
C SER A 3 -27.18 6.86 -12.42
N GLU A 4 -28.30 6.82 -13.16
CA GLU A 4 -29.25 5.72 -13.05
C GLU A 4 -28.54 4.42 -13.46
N LYS A 5 -28.52 3.43 -12.57
CA LYS A 5 -27.92 2.13 -12.84
C LYS A 5 -28.77 1.40 -13.89
N THR A 6 -28.19 1.11 -15.05
CA THR A 6 -28.83 0.31 -16.10
C THR A 6 -29.26 -1.07 -15.56
N SER A 7 -30.50 -1.47 -15.82
CA SER A 7 -31.08 -2.74 -15.36
C SER A 7 -30.41 -3.94 -16.04
N ARG A 8 -30.58 -5.16 -15.47
CA ARG A 8 -29.97 -6.38 -16.04
C ARG A 8 -30.50 -6.72 -17.43
N ASP A 9 -31.79 -6.51 -17.67
CA ASP A 9 -32.42 -6.79 -18.96
C ASP A 9 -31.96 -5.77 -20.01
N SER A 10 -31.84 -4.51 -19.62
CA SER A 10 -31.28 -3.45 -20.49
C SER A 10 -29.82 -3.69 -20.85
N LEU A 11 -29.00 -4.25 -19.95
CA LEU A 11 -27.61 -4.63 -20.29
C LEU A 11 -27.56 -5.76 -21.33
N LYS A 12 -28.49 -6.72 -21.28
CA LYS A 12 -28.60 -7.77 -22.29
C LYS A 12 -29.04 -7.21 -23.64
N GLU A 13 -29.96 -6.27 -23.67
CA GLU A 13 -30.36 -5.58 -24.90
C GLU A 13 -29.18 -4.81 -25.53
N LEU A 14 -28.42 -4.08 -24.72
CA LEU A 14 -27.21 -3.35 -25.16
C LEU A 14 -26.14 -4.29 -25.71
N LEU A 15 -25.98 -5.48 -25.11
CA LEU A 15 -25.08 -6.54 -25.59
C LEU A 15 -25.56 -7.10 -26.94
N CYS A 16 -26.84 -7.42 -27.04
CA CYS A 16 -27.45 -7.90 -28.28
C CYS A 16 -27.37 -6.85 -29.38
N ASP A 17 -27.58 -5.57 -29.09
CA ASP A 17 -27.43 -4.47 -30.05
C ASP A 17 -25.97 -4.33 -30.54
N ALA A 18 -24.99 -4.45 -29.62
CA ALA A 18 -23.57 -4.41 -29.94
C ALA A 18 -23.12 -5.55 -30.87
N LEU A 19 -23.82 -6.69 -30.84
CA LEU A 19 -23.50 -7.89 -31.62
C LEU A 19 -24.48 -8.15 -32.79
N GLY A 20 -25.63 -7.47 -32.78
CA GLY A 20 -26.86 -7.85 -33.49
C GLY A 20 -26.89 -7.57 -34.98
N SER A 21 -25.87 -6.89 -35.52
CA SER A 21 -25.71 -6.68 -36.96
C SER A 21 -25.04 -7.87 -37.68
N ARG A 22 -24.65 -8.93 -36.97
CA ARG A 22 -23.90 -10.08 -37.53
C ARG A 22 -24.74 -11.35 -37.56
N GLU A 23 -24.92 -11.95 -38.73
CA GLU A 23 -25.68 -13.21 -38.94
C GLU A 23 -25.13 -14.40 -38.12
N SER A 24 -23.88 -14.32 -37.68
CA SER A 24 -23.17 -15.39 -36.97
C SER A 24 -23.32 -15.35 -35.44
N PHE A 25 -23.99 -14.33 -34.89
CA PHE A 25 -24.24 -14.20 -33.46
C PHE A 25 -25.53 -14.93 -33.03
N ARG A 26 -25.46 -15.72 -31.95
CA ARG A 26 -26.65 -16.28 -31.29
C ARG A 26 -26.46 -16.32 -29.77
N CYS A 27 -27.49 -15.92 -29.02
CA CYS A 27 -27.58 -16.21 -27.59
C CYS A 27 -28.05 -17.65 -27.39
N ILE A 28 -27.26 -18.46 -26.67
CA ILE A 28 -27.56 -19.87 -26.40
C ILE A 28 -28.39 -19.99 -25.13
N GLU A 29 -27.89 -19.45 -24.02
CA GLU A 29 -28.55 -19.55 -22.71
C GLU A 29 -28.14 -18.42 -21.75
N GLY A 30 -28.95 -18.24 -20.69
CA GLY A 30 -28.68 -17.26 -19.64
C GLY A 30 -29.12 -15.83 -19.96
N VAL A 31 -29.03 -14.99 -18.92
CA VAL A 31 -29.32 -13.54 -19.01
C VAL A 31 -28.06 -12.75 -18.68
N ASN A 32 -27.47 -13.02 -17.51
CA ASN A 32 -26.20 -12.41 -17.08
C ASN A 32 -25.63 -13.18 -15.87
N PRO A 33 -24.64 -14.09 -16.03
CA PRO A 33 -23.90 -14.35 -17.27
C PRO A 33 -24.79 -14.98 -18.36
N CYS A 34 -24.44 -14.75 -19.62
CA CYS A 34 -25.06 -15.39 -20.76
C CYS A 34 -24.01 -16.11 -21.61
N LEU A 35 -24.40 -17.25 -22.17
CA LEU A 35 -23.60 -17.98 -23.14
C LEU A 35 -24.02 -17.54 -24.54
N ILE A 36 -23.06 -17.07 -25.31
CA ILE A 36 -23.26 -16.69 -26.69
C ILE A 36 -22.37 -17.51 -27.62
N THR A 37 -22.73 -17.55 -28.90
CA THR A 37 -21.84 -17.98 -29.97
C THR A 37 -21.67 -16.86 -30.98
N LEU A 38 -20.44 -16.65 -31.45
CA LEU A 38 -20.08 -15.72 -32.51
C LEU A 38 -19.11 -16.44 -33.45
N ASN A 39 -19.44 -16.53 -34.74
CA ASN A 39 -18.66 -17.30 -35.73
C ASN A 39 -18.39 -18.76 -35.30
N GLY A 40 -19.33 -19.38 -34.58
CA GLY A 40 -19.20 -20.75 -34.06
C GLY A 40 -18.33 -20.88 -32.79
N ILE A 41 -17.69 -19.81 -32.33
CA ILE A 41 -16.92 -19.77 -31.10
C ILE A 41 -17.85 -19.36 -29.94
N LYS A 42 -17.82 -20.14 -28.85
CA LYS A 42 -18.64 -19.88 -27.66
C LYS A 42 -17.92 -18.96 -26.68
N PHE A 43 -18.67 -18.07 -26.03
CA PHE A 43 -18.20 -17.19 -24.98
C PHE A 43 -19.21 -17.10 -23.85
N TRP A 44 -18.75 -17.16 -22.61
CA TRP A 44 -19.52 -16.73 -21.45
C TRP A 44 -19.32 -15.24 -21.25
N ILE A 45 -20.36 -14.43 -21.34
CA ILE A 45 -20.30 -12.99 -21.12
C ILE A 45 -21.02 -12.65 -19.82
N TYR A 46 -20.32 -11.94 -18.93
CA TYR A 46 -20.89 -11.32 -17.74
C TYR A 46 -20.69 -9.81 -17.81
N GLN A 47 -21.77 -9.04 -17.71
CA GLN A 47 -21.75 -7.58 -17.81
C GLN A 47 -22.24 -6.91 -16.52
N LYS A 48 -21.61 -5.83 -16.09
CA LYS A 48 -22.10 -5.01 -14.98
C LYS A 48 -21.75 -3.55 -15.21
N ASN A 49 -22.52 -2.63 -14.64
CA ASN A 49 -22.14 -1.22 -14.67
C ASN A 49 -20.83 -1.01 -13.91
N ILE A 50 -19.94 -0.21 -14.48
CA ILE A 50 -18.75 0.29 -13.80
C ILE A 50 -19.10 1.62 -13.13
N THR A 51 -18.56 1.85 -11.92
CA THR A 51 -18.89 3.04 -11.12
C THR A 51 -17.63 3.73 -10.64
N SER A 52 -17.66 5.06 -10.49
CA SER A 52 -16.58 5.81 -9.85
C SER A 52 -16.32 5.32 -8.42
N THR A 53 -15.05 5.34 -7.98
CA THR A 53 -14.68 4.98 -6.61
C THR A 53 -14.93 6.09 -5.59
N ALA A 54 -15.29 7.29 -6.03
CA ALA A 54 -15.56 8.42 -5.13
C ALA A 54 -16.97 8.32 -4.53
N PHE A 55 -17.04 8.25 -3.19
CA PHE A 55 -18.29 8.15 -2.43
C PHE A 55 -18.98 9.52 -2.17
N ASN A 56 -18.36 10.63 -2.58
CA ASN A 56 -18.81 12.00 -2.33
C ASN A 56 -19.15 12.77 -3.62
N LYS A 57 -19.80 13.93 -3.48
CA LYS A 57 -20.24 14.82 -4.58
C LYS A 57 -19.13 15.29 -5.54
N ASP A 58 -17.85 15.07 -5.20
CA ASP A 58 -16.68 15.32 -6.07
C ASP A 58 -16.37 14.14 -7.01
N SER A 59 -17.37 13.29 -7.30
CA SER A 59 -17.24 12.07 -8.11
C SER A 59 -16.73 12.28 -9.53
N ASP A 60 -16.75 13.52 -10.01
CA ASP A 60 -16.28 13.90 -11.34
C ASP A 60 -14.76 14.06 -11.44
N GLN A 61 -14.03 14.14 -10.32
CA GLN A 61 -12.57 14.35 -10.31
C GLN A 61 -11.73 13.07 -10.17
N SER A 62 -12.33 11.93 -9.81
CA SER A 62 -11.61 10.66 -9.70
C SER A 62 -11.46 9.98 -11.06
N ASP A 63 -10.21 9.74 -11.49
CA ASP A 63 -9.90 8.92 -12.67
C ASP A 63 -10.04 7.42 -12.39
N VAL A 64 -10.31 6.99 -11.15
CA VAL A 64 -10.43 5.58 -10.81
C VAL A 64 -11.89 5.14 -10.83
N ASN A 65 -12.18 4.19 -11.73
CA ASN A 65 -13.45 3.50 -11.80
C ASN A 65 -13.29 2.06 -11.29
N ARG A 66 -14.29 1.53 -10.61
CA ARG A 66 -14.29 0.18 -10.02
C ARG A 66 -15.55 -0.57 -10.41
N ILE A 67 -15.38 -1.86 -10.70
CA ILE A 67 -16.44 -2.85 -10.81
C ILE A 67 -16.23 -3.94 -9.76
N GLN A 68 -17.31 -4.58 -9.33
CA GLN A 68 -17.24 -5.72 -8.42
C GLN A 68 -17.87 -6.95 -9.05
N LEU A 69 -17.10 -8.04 -9.10
CA LEU A 69 -17.50 -9.37 -9.53
C LEU A 69 -17.95 -10.16 -8.28
N PRO A 70 -19.27 -10.31 -8.04
CA PRO A 70 -19.78 -10.97 -6.85
C PRO A 70 -19.65 -12.49 -6.95
N GLU A 71 -19.70 -13.18 -5.82
CA GLU A 71 -19.86 -14.63 -5.78
C GLU A 71 -21.24 -15.04 -6.34
N ARG A 72 -21.27 -16.11 -7.17
CA ARG A 72 -22.51 -16.69 -7.70
C ARG A 72 -22.37 -18.21 -7.87
N SER A 73 -23.45 -18.94 -7.57
CA SER A 73 -23.53 -20.38 -7.82
C SER A 73 -23.35 -20.74 -9.30
N THR A 74 -23.78 -19.87 -10.21
CA THR A 74 -23.63 -20.06 -11.67
C THR A 74 -22.19 -19.95 -12.16
N PHE A 75 -21.26 -19.41 -11.37
CA PHE A 75 -19.88 -19.20 -11.80
C PHE A 75 -18.98 -20.43 -11.66
N GLN A 76 -19.33 -21.40 -10.80
CA GLN A 76 -18.52 -22.60 -10.65
C GLN A 76 -18.51 -23.45 -11.94
N PRO A 77 -19.66 -23.79 -12.56
CA PRO A 77 -19.67 -24.51 -13.84
C PRO A 77 -18.97 -23.74 -14.98
N ILE A 78 -19.05 -22.40 -14.98
CA ILE A 78 -18.38 -21.56 -15.97
C ILE A 78 -16.87 -21.63 -15.81
N LYS A 79 -16.39 -21.57 -14.56
CA LYS A 79 -14.97 -21.66 -14.20
C LYS A 79 -14.37 -23.00 -14.63
N ASP A 80 -15.13 -24.07 -14.47
CA ASP A 80 -14.71 -25.45 -14.79
C ASP A 80 -14.83 -25.80 -16.29
N SER A 81 -15.54 -24.97 -17.08
CA SER A 81 -15.66 -25.17 -18.53
C SER A 81 -14.38 -24.76 -19.27
N ASP A 82 -14.17 -25.21 -20.52
CA ASP A 82 -13.08 -24.70 -21.38
C ASP A 82 -13.45 -23.41 -22.12
N ILE A 83 -14.69 -22.94 -21.97
CA ILE A 83 -15.22 -21.79 -22.70
C ILE A 83 -14.67 -20.49 -22.09
N ALA A 84 -14.22 -19.55 -22.93
CA ALA A 84 -13.70 -18.27 -22.47
C ALA A 84 -14.75 -17.47 -21.69
N PHE A 85 -14.34 -16.88 -20.57
CA PHE A 85 -15.18 -16.01 -19.74
C PHE A 85 -14.78 -14.54 -19.95
N ILE A 86 -15.70 -13.75 -20.49
CA ILE A 86 -15.54 -12.35 -20.81
C ILE A 86 -16.28 -11.52 -19.78
N PHE A 87 -15.53 -10.74 -19.00
CA PHE A 87 -16.11 -9.80 -18.05
C PHE A 87 -16.11 -8.39 -18.62
N LEU A 88 -17.29 -7.77 -18.67
CA LEU A 88 -17.50 -6.44 -19.24
C LEU A 88 -18.00 -5.47 -18.16
N GLY A 89 -17.24 -4.41 -17.93
CA GLY A 89 -17.70 -3.21 -17.25
C GLY A 89 -18.33 -2.25 -18.25
N TYR A 90 -19.62 -1.98 -18.12
CA TYR A 90 -20.32 -1.01 -18.96
C TYR A 90 -20.26 0.37 -18.31
N ASP A 91 -19.70 1.34 -19.01
CA ASP A 91 -19.75 2.75 -18.66
C ASP A 91 -20.89 3.40 -19.45
N ASN A 92 -21.95 3.73 -18.72
CA ASN A 92 -23.16 4.31 -19.29
C ASN A 92 -22.95 5.76 -19.76
N ASP A 93 -22.03 6.50 -19.15
CA ASP A 93 -21.83 7.92 -19.46
C ASP A 93 -21.09 8.07 -20.80
N ASN A 94 -20.17 7.15 -21.09
CA ASN A 94 -19.36 7.17 -22.31
C ASN A 94 -19.84 6.18 -23.40
N ASP A 95 -20.81 5.31 -23.11
CA ASP A 95 -21.24 4.20 -24.00
C ASP A 95 -20.06 3.32 -24.47
N VAL A 96 -19.24 2.91 -23.51
CA VAL A 96 -18.05 2.07 -23.74
C VAL A 96 -18.06 0.84 -22.85
N TYR A 97 -17.37 -0.20 -23.32
CA TYR A 97 -17.00 -1.34 -22.51
C TYR A 97 -15.58 -1.22 -22.00
N VAL A 98 -15.39 -1.75 -20.79
CA VAL A 98 -14.10 -2.05 -20.20
C VAL A 98 -14.01 -3.54 -19.99
N THR A 99 -12.87 -4.13 -20.32
CA THR A 99 -12.60 -5.54 -20.07
C THR A 99 -11.19 -5.76 -19.57
N TRP A 100 -10.99 -6.92 -18.96
CA TRP A 100 -9.72 -7.39 -18.42
C TRP A 100 -9.37 -8.69 -19.13
N ASN A 101 -8.13 -9.17 -18.93
CA ASN A 101 -7.71 -10.43 -19.51
C ASN A 101 -8.71 -11.56 -19.13
N PRO A 102 -9.37 -12.20 -20.12
CA PRO A 102 -10.39 -13.22 -19.89
C PRO A 102 -9.91 -14.39 -19.03
N TYR A 103 -8.69 -14.85 -19.26
CA TYR A 103 -8.11 -15.99 -18.56
C TYR A 103 -7.95 -15.69 -17.06
N THR A 104 -7.33 -14.56 -16.73
CA THR A 104 -7.05 -14.18 -15.34
C THR A 104 -8.32 -13.83 -14.59
N THR A 105 -9.30 -13.25 -15.28
CA THR A 105 -10.59 -12.89 -14.70
C THR A 105 -11.41 -14.14 -14.39
N LYS A 106 -11.40 -15.13 -15.28
CA LYS A 106 -12.06 -16.43 -15.05
C LYS A 106 -11.54 -17.13 -13.80
N GLN A 107 -10.23 -17.10 -13.58
CA GLN A 107 -9.61 -17.71 -12.40
C GLN A 107 -10.07 -17.07 -11.07
N ARG A 108 -10.54 -15.82 -11.12
CA ARG A 108 -10.99 -15.03 -9.97
C ARG A 108 -12.47 -15.24 -9.61
N LEU A 109 -13.21 -16.02 -10.40
CA LEU A 109 -14.58 -16.38 -10.08
C LEU A 109 -14.65 -17.10 -8.73
N ASN A 110 -15.54 -16.63 -7.85
CA ASN A 110 -15.81 -17.16 -6.51
C ASN A 110 -14.57 -17.30 -5.59
N ILE A 111 -13.53 -16.45 -5.73
CA ILE A 111 -12.41 -16.44 -4.77
C ILE A 111 -12.78 -15.74 -3.46
N THR A 112 -13.56 -14.66 -3.53
CA THR A 112 -14.12 -13.95 -2.37
C THR A 112 -15.55 -13.52 -2.67
N LYS A 113 -16.29 -13.06 -1.65
CA LYS A 113 -17.67 -12.55 -1.81
C LYS A 113 -17.82 -11.50 -2.90
N ASN A 114 -16.82 -10.61 -3.06
CA ASN A 114 -16.77 -9.59 -4.11
C ASN A 114 -15.33 -9.32 -4.54
N VAL A 115 -14.97 -9.69 -5.77
CA VAL A 115 -13.67 -9.36 -6.37
C VAL A 115 -13.77 -7.99 -7.03
N SER A 116 -12.94 -7.03 -6.59
CA SER A 116 -12.89 -5.69 -7.18
C SER A 116 -11.92 -5.65 -8.36
N LEU A 117 -12.37 -5.15 -9.50
CA LEU A 117 -11.53 -4.82 -10.65
C LEU A 117 -11.62 -3.32 -10.94
N TYR A 118 -10.48 -2.74 -11.33
CA TYR A 118 -10.32 -1.31 -11.51
C TYR A 118 -10.12 -0.94 -12.99
N SER A 119 -10.43 0.30 -13.34
CA SER A 119 -10.23 0.91 -14.65
C SER A 119 -9.93 2.41 -14.49
N ARG A 120 -9.44 3.03 -15.56
CA ARG A 120 -9.28 4.49 -15.66
C ARG A 120 -10.44 5.13 -16.42
N LYS A 121 -10.99 6.23 -15.91
CA LYS A 121 -12.07 7.01 -16.54
C LYS A 121 -11.56 7.71 -17.81
N ASN A 122 -10.32 8.22 -17.78
CA ASN A 122 -9.64 8.81 -18.92
C ASN A 122 -9.56 7.83 -20.11
N ALA A 123 -9.27 6.55 -19.86
CA ALA A 123 -9.22 5.54 -20.93
C ALA A 123 -10.62 5.27 -21.54
N GLN A 124 -11.68 5.35 -20.72
CA GLN A 124 -13.07 5.20 -21.16
C GLN A 124 -13.51 6.39 -22.02
N GLN A 125 -13.21 7.62 -21.57
CA GLN A 125 -13.47 8.85 -22.31
C GLN A 125 -12.70 8.88 -23.64
N LEU A 126 -11.41 8.57 -23.62
CA LEU A 126 -10.59 8.55 -24.84
C LEU A 126 -11.08 7.48 -25.83
N ALA A 127 -11.53 6.31 -25.35
CA ALA A 127 -12.10 5.28 -26.21
C ALA A 127 -13.37 5.75 -26.90
N ARG A 128 -14.21 6.52 -26.19
CA ARG A 128 -15.41 7.14 -26.75
C ARG A 128 -15.05 8.22 -27.78
N GLU A 129 -14.17 9.14 -27.43
CA GLU A 129 -13.78 10.27 -28.30
C GLU A 129 -13.12 9.82 -29.60
N THR A 130 -12.21 8.84 -29.50
CA THR A 130 -11.45 8.34 -30.65
C THR A 130 -12.18 7.26 -31.44
N GLY A 131 -13.20 6.62 -30.84
CA GLY A 131 -13.80 5.41 -31.39
C GLY A 131 -12.84 4.21 -31.45
N ALA A 132 -11.68 4.29 -30.78
CA ALA A 132 -10.62 3.29 -30.84
C ALA A 132 -10.50 2.48 -29.53
N PHE A 133 -9.79 1.37 -29.62
CA PHE A 133 -9.39 0.56 -28.47
C PHE A 133 -8.30 1.30 -27.68
N GLN A 134 -8.50 1.48 -26.38
CA GLN A 134 -7.57 2.15 -25.47
C GLN A 134 -7.09 1.18 -24.41
N GLN A 135 -5.77 0.99 -24.32
CA GLN A 135 -5.15 0.18 -23.27
C GLN A 135 -4.71 1.07 -22.11
N ALA A 136 -4.95 0.59 -20.89
CA ALA A 136 -4.45 1.22 -19.67
C ALA A 136 -3.72 0.17 -18.83
N THR A 137 -2.46 0.47 -18.47
CA THR A 137 -1.66 -0.36 -17.57
C THR A 137 -1.96 0.01 -16.13
N GLN A 138 -2.28 -0.99 -15.31
CA GLN A 138 -2.47 -0.83 -13.87
C GLN A 138 -1.13 -0.87 -13.12
N THR A 139 -1.12 -0.41 -11.87
CA THR A 139 0.06 -0.44 -10.98
C THR A 139 0.61 -1.85 -10.75
N ASN A 140 -0.24 -2.88 -10.86
CA ASN A 140 0.16 -4.28 -10.78
C ASN A 140 0.67 -4.86 -12.12
N GLY A 141 0.84 -4.04 -13.16
CA GLY A 141 1.26 -4.45 -14.49
C GLY A 141 0.18 -5.12 -15.34
N SER A 142 -1.05 -5.27 -14.82
CA SER A 142 -2.16 -5.82 -15.61
C SER A 142 -2.70 -4.80 -16.62
N ILE A 143 -3.12 -5.30 -17.78
CA ILE A 143 -3.69 -4.49 -18.86
C ILE A 143 -5.21 -4.49 -18.72
N VAL A 144 -5.79 -3.30 -18.87
CA VAL A 144 -7.23 -3.06 -19.02
C VAL A 144 -7.47 -2.50 -20.41
N LEU A 145 -8.53 -2.96 -21.07
CA LEU A 145 -8.91 -2.49 -22.39
C LEU A 145 -10.27 -1.79 -22.32
N ALA A 146 -10.33 -0.55 -22.78
CA ALA A 146 -11.56 0.23 -22.96
C ALA A 146 -11.85 0.42 -24.44
N PHE A 147 -13.11 0.28 -24.87
CA PHE A 147 -13.49 0.41 -26.28
C PHE A 147 -14.99 0.72 -26.44
N PRO A 148 -15.41 1.38 -27.55
CA PRO A 148 -16.82 1.63 -27.82
C PRO A 148 -17.65 0.36 -27.82
N ARG A 149 -18.86 0.41 -27.24
CA ARG A 149 -19.75 -0.75 -27.15
C ARG A 149 -19.94 -1.46 -28.50
N THR A 150 -20.06 -0.70 -29.59
CA THR A 150 -20.21 -1.18 -30.96
C THR A 150 -19.04 -2.01 -31.49
N ARG A 151 -17.86 -1.97 -30.86
CA ARG A 151 -16.67 -2.75 -31.25
C ARG A 151 -16.53 -4.07 -30.50
N LEU A 152 -17.53 -4.46 -29.71
CA LEU A 152 -17.48 -5.72 -28.94
C LEU A 152 -17.20 -6.95 -29.81
N ALA A 153 -17.81 -7.02 -30.99
CA ALA A 153 -17.58 -8.16 -31.87
C ALA A 153 -16.14 -8.18 -32.44
N ASP A 154 -15.53 -7.01 -32.68
CA ASP A 154 -14.13 -6.91 -33.11
C ASP A 154 -13.18 -7.36 -31.99
N TYR A 155 -13.50 -7.00 -30.74
CA TYR A 155 -12.77 -7.48 -29.58
C TYR A 155 -12.83 -9.01 -29.45
N LEU A 156 -14.03 -9.60 -29.49
CA LEU A 156 -14.23 -11.04 -29.28
C LEU A 156 -13.50 -11.89 -30.35
N LEU A 157 -13.36 -11.37 -31.57
CA LEU A 157 -12.64 -12.06 -32.64
C LEU A 157 -11.11 -11.93 -32.54
N ASN A 158 -10.62 -10.88 -31.86
CA ASN A 158 -9.19 -10.54 -31.78
C ASN A 158 -8.67 -10.48 -30.34
N ILE A 159 -9.27 -11.25 -29.41
CA ILE A 159 -8.88 -11.24 -27.99
C ILE A 159 -7.37 -11.46 -27.81
N ALA A 160 -6.79 -12.36 -28.61
CA ALA A 160 -5.37 -12.69 -28.56
C ALA A 160 -4.44 -11.52 -28.93
N ASP A 161 -4.90 -10.57 -29.72
CA ASP A 161 -4.09 -9.39 -30.11
C ASP A 161 -3.98 -8.39 -28.95
N TYR A 162 -5.03 -8.30 -28.11
CA TYR A 162 -5.06 -7.42 -26.96
C TYR A 162 -4.53 -8.09 -25.69
N PHE A 163 -4.70 -9.40 -25.59
CA PHE A 163 -4.25 -10.23 -24.48
C PHE A 163 -3.45 -11.42 -25.02
N PRO A 164 -2.22 -11.20 -25.53
CA PRO A 164 -1.38 -12.27 -26.10
C PRO A 164 -0.98 -13.31 -25.07
N GLU A 165 -0.88 -12.90 -23.80
CA GLU A 165 -0.75 -13.80 -22.65
C GLU A 165 -2.13 -14.41 -22.30
N MET A 166 -2.60 -15.37 -23.10
CA MET A 166 -3.68 -16.30 -22.72
C MET A 166 -3.17 -17.44 -21.81
N THR A 167 -1.92 -17.32 -21.35
CA THR A 167 -1.24 -18.25 -20.46
C THR A 167 -0.92 -17.55 -19.14
N GLU A 168 -1.39 -18.14 -18.04
CA GLU A 168 -0.98 -17.91 -16.64
C GLU A 168 -0.39 -16.53 -16.29
N TYR A 169 -1.28 -15.55 -16.12
CA TYR A 169 -0.96 -14.41 -15.25
C TYR A 169 -0.86 -14.91 -13.81
N VAL A 170 0.35 -15.17 -13.36
CA VAL A 170 0.68 -15.33 -11.95
C VAL A 170 0.96 -13.92 -11.43
N ALA A 171 0.03 -13.36 -10.64
CA ALA A 171 0.37 -12.20 -9.83
C ALA A 171 1.62 -12.55 -9.02
N ILE A 172 2.63 -11.69 -9.03
CA ILE A 172 3.83 -11.86 -8.20
C ILE A 172 3.35 -11.94 -6.74
N GLY A 173 3.59 -13.08 -6.07
CA GLY A 173 3.04 -13.39 -4.74
C GLY A 173 1.74 -14.21 -4.71
N SER A 174 1.25 -14.69 -5.85
CA SER A 174 0.07 -15.57 -5.92
C SER A 174 0.33 -16.92 -5.25
N LYS A 175 -0.51 -17.27 -4.27
CA LYS A 175 -0.55 -18.56 -3.54
C LYS A 175 -0.79 -19.81 -4.43
N ARG A 176 -0.88 -19.68 -5.78
CA ARG A 176 -1.31 -20.77 -6.69
C ARG A 176 -0.21 -21.53 -7.47
N ARG A 177 1.03 -21.03 -7.58
CA ARG A 177 2.16 -21.80 -8.16
C ARG A 177 3.36 -21.83 -7.21
N LYS A 178 3.18 -22.51 -6.06
CA LYS A 178 4.20 -22.63 -5.01
C LYS A 178 5.53 -23.17 -5.57
N ALA A 179 5.47 -24.22 -6.39
CA ALA A 179 6.64 -24.82 -7.03
C ALA A 179 7.43 -23.86 -7.92
N ALA A 180 6.79 -23.11 -8.83
CA ALA A 180 7.48 -22.11 -9.66
C ALA A 180 8.13 -20.99 -8.86
N ASN A 181 7.43 -20.49 -7.83
CA ASN A 181 7.95 -19.43 -6.97
C ASN A 181 9.12 -19.92 -6.12
N GLU A 182 9.07 -21.18 -5.64
CA GLU A 182 10.16 -21.82 -4.91
C GLU A 182 11.36 -22.10 -5.82
N ALA A 183 11.14 -22.61 -7.02
CA ALA A 183 12.17 -22.81 -8.03
C ALA A 183 12.87 -21.48 -8.38
N TYR A 184 12.10 -20.41 -8.58
CA TYR A 184 12.63 -19.08 -8.86
C TYR A 184 13.36 -18.50 -7.66
N LYS A 185 12.81 -18.62 -6.44
CA LYS A 185 13.44 -18.17 -5.20
C LYS A 185 14.79 -18.86 -5.00
N ARG A 186 14.86 -20.18 -5.22
CA ARG A 186 16.10 -20.95 -5.15
C ARG A 186 17.10 -20.56 -6.24
N PHE A 187 16.63 -20.18 -7.43
CA PHE A 187 17.48 -19.69 -8.52
C PHE A 187 18.13 -18.33 -8.21
N VAL A 188 17.39 -17.38 -7.61
CA VAL A 188 17.90 -16.03 -7.28
C VAL A 188 18.48 -15.90 -5.86
N ASP A 189 18.54 -17.00 -5.11
CA ASP A 189 18.98 -17.00 -3.73
C ASP A 189 20.47 -16.60 -3.59
N LEU A 190 20.74 -15.62 -2.72
CA LEU A 190 22.08 -15.06 -2.55
C LEU A 190 23.08 -16.04 -1.96
N LYS A 191 22.64 -17.02 -1.15
CA LYS A 191 23.52 -18.07 -0.61
C LYS A 191 23.92 -19.01 -1.74
N ASN A 192 22.96 -19.46 -2.55
CA ASN A 192 23.25 -20.31 -3.71
C ASN A 192 24.21 -19.63 -4.70
N ILE A 193 24.04 -18.34 -4.97
CA ILE A 193 24.94 -17.58 -5.84
C ILE A 193 26.37 -17.55 -5.25
N LYS A 194 26.51 -17.32 -3.94
CA LYS A 194 27.82 -17.32 -3.25
C LYS A 194 28.50 -18.69 -3.30
N ASP A 195 27.74 -19.74 -3.03
CA ASP A 195 28.24 -21.12 -2.95
C ASP A 195 28.56 -21.71 -4.34
N PHE A 196 27.98 -21.15 -5.41
CA PHE A 196 28.23 -21.55 -6.79
C PHE A 196 29.72 -21.46 -7.20
N LEU A 197 30.45 -20.45 -6.69
CA LEU A 197 31.88 -20.32 -7.00
C LEU A 197 32.69 -21.51 -6.46
N ALA A 198 32.36 -22.00 -5.26
CA ALA A 198 33.00 -23.17 -4.68
C ALA A 198 32.69 -24.43 -5.49
N TYR A 199 31.45 -24.56 -5.97
CA TYR A 199 31.07 -25.64 -6.88
C TYR A 199 31.85 -25.62 -8.20
N LEU A 200 32.01 -24.45 -8.83
CA LEU A 200 32.79 -24.34 -10.07
C LEU A 200 34.25 -24.79 -9.86
N ARG A 201 34.87 -24.36 -8.75
CA ARG A 201 36.24 -24.75 -8.39
C ARG A 201 36.40 -26.23 -8.06
N SER A 202 35.33 -26.92 -7.68
CA SER A 202 35.33 -28.38 -7.47
C SER A 202 35.38 -29.20 -8.76
N LYS A 203 35.30 -28.56 -9.95
CA LYS A 203 35.31 -29.25 -11.24
C LYS A 203 36.70 -29.19 -11.86
N ASP A 204 37.35 -30.35 -11.94
CA ASP A 204 38.73 -30.50 -12.45
C ASP A 204 38.95 -30.04 -13.90
N TYR A 205 37.86 -29.86 -14.67
CA TYR A 205 37.91 -29.44 -16.08
C TYR A 205 37.76 -27.92 -16.29
N LEU A 206 37.53 -27.13 -15.23
CA LEU A 206 37.40 -25.67 -15.31
C LEU A 206 38.66 -24.98 -14.78
N LYS A 207 39.16 -23.98 -15.51
CA LYS A 207 40.26 -23.14 -15.04
C LYS A 207 39.73 -22.08 -14.05
N GLU A 208 40.59 -21.58 -13.15
CA GLU A 208 40.22 -20.54 -12.17
C GLU A 208 39.66 -19.28 -12.85
N GLU A 209 40.25 -18.87 -13.98
CA GLU A 209 39.77 -17.72 -14.77
C GLU A 209 38.34 -17.94 -15.30
N GLN A 210 38.02 -19.16 -15.75
CA GLN A 210 36.69 -19.53 -16.23
C GLN A 210 35.67 -19.60 -15.08
N CYS A 211 36.08 -20.12 -13.92
CA CYS A 211 35.25 -20.16 -12.73
C CYS A 211 34.82 -18.74 -12.29
N LEU A 212 35.78 -17.80 -12.27
CA LEU A 212 35.51 -16.41 -11.93
C LEU A 212 34.66 -15.70 -13.00
N ALA A 213 34.87 -15.99 -14.28
CA ALA A 213 34.05 -15.45 -15.37
C ALA A 213 32.58 -15.89 -15.23
N TYR A 214 32.32 -17.19 -15.04
CA TYR A 214 30.96 -17.72 -14.89
C TYR A 214 30.26 -17.18 -13.65
N PHE A 215 30.97 -17.12 -12.51
CA PHE A 215 30.41 -16.53 -11.29
C PHE A 215 30.04 -15.06 -11.46
N LYS A 216 30.92 -14.24 -12.08
CA LYS A 216 30.66 -12.82 -12.32
C LYS A 216 29.47 -12.62 -13.24
N VAL A 217 29.39 -13.38 -14.33
CA VAL A 217 28.29 -13.31 -15.30
C VAL A 217 26.97 -13.70 -14.64
N ILE A 218 26.91 -14.79 -13.87
CA ILE A 218 25.69 -15.19 -13.15
C ILE A 218 25.25 -14.16 -12.13
N LYS A 219 26.19 -13.64 -11.33
CA LYS A 219 25.89 -12.61 -10.34
C LYS A 219 25.29 -11.36 -11.00
N LYS A 220 25.94 -10.85 -12.05
CA LYS A 220 25.54 -9.66 -12.80
C LYS A 220 24.21 -9.88 -13.53
N LEU A 221 24.05 -11.02 -14.19
CA LEU A 221 22.82 -11.38 -14.91
C LEU A 221 21.63 -11.48 -13.95
N ILE A 222 21.80 -12.07 -12.76
CA ILE A 222 20.70 -12.15 -11.78
C ILE A 222 20.40 -10.79 -11.16
N SER A 223 21.42 -10.02 -10.75
CA SER A 223 21.22 -8.76 -10.03
C SER A 223 20.75 -7.61 -10.93
N ASP A 224 21.25 -7.56 -12.17
CA ASP A 224 21.12 -6.37 -13.03
C ASP A 224 20.18 -6.60 -14.21
N VAL A 225 19.82 -7.87 -14.51
CA VAL A 225 18.94 -8.22 -15.64
C VAL A 225 17.70 -8.99 -15.15
N ILE A 226 17.86 -10.20 -14.60
CA ILE A 226 16.73 -11.10 -14.35
C ILE A 226 15.83 -10.62 -13.19
N THR A 227 16.42 -10.10 -12.11
CA THR A 227 15.64 -9.65 -10.93
C THR A 227 14.94 -8.29 -11.16
N PRO A 228 15.61 -7.28 -11.74
CA PRO A 228 14.99 -5.96 -11.97
C PRO A 228 14.00 -5.95 -13.14
N GLU A 229 14.26 -6.71 -14.20
CA GLU A 229 13.45 -6.67 -15.42
C GLU A 229 12.32 -7.70 -15.38
N ILE A 230 11.09 -7.20 -15.37
CA ILE A 230 9.87 -8.03 -15.28
C ILE A 230 9.75 -8.99 -16.47
N SER A 231 10.14 -8.55 -17.67
CA SER A 231 10.18 -9.36 -18.89
C SER A 231 11.09 -10.58 -18.72
N CYS A 232 12.31 -10.37 -18.22
CA CYS A 232 13.30 -11.42 -18.00
C CYS A 232 12.91 -12.34 -16.83
N ARG A 233 12.32 -11.80 -15.77
CA ARG A 233 11.77 -12.59 -14.66
C ARG A 233 10.69 -13.57 -15.12
N LYS A 234 9.77 -13.13 -15.99
CA LYS A 234 8.68 -13.96 -16.53
C LYS A 234 9.19 -15.19 -17.30
N ILE A 235 10.36 -15.09 -17.95
CA ILE A 235 10.98 -16.19 -18.71
C ILE A 235 11.26 -17.40 -17.82
N PHE A 236 11.67 -17.19 -16.56
CA PHE A 236 12.00 -18.23 -15.60
C PHE A 236 10.80 -18.66 -14.75
N VAL A 237 9.97 -17.71 -14.33
CA VAL A 237 8.79 -17.96 -13.50
C VAL A 237 7.74 -18.81 -14.23
N LYS A 238 7.86 -19.02 -15.54
CA LYS A 238 7.03 -19.94 -16.35
C LYS A 238 7.19 -21.41 -15.97
N TYR A 239 8.34 -21.82 -15.42
CA TYR A 239 8.64 -23.22 -15.13
C TYR A 239 8.52 -23.54 -13.62
N ASP A 240 8.03 -24.73 -13.30
CA ASP A 240 7.77 -25.16 -11.92
C ASP A 240 8.99 -25.82 -11.26
N ASP A 241 9.98 -26.24 -12.04
CA ASP A 241 11.21 -26.91 -11.56
C ASP A 241 12.45 -26.27 -12.20
N ILE A 242 13.51 -26.09 -11.40
CA ILE A 242 14.85 -25.66 -11.85
C ILE A 242 15.37 -26.54 -12.97
N LYS A 243 14.98 -27.82 -13.04
CA LYS A 243 15.36 -28.73 -14.11
C LYS A 243 14.96 -28.23 -15.49
N GLU A 244 13.89 -27.47 -15.58
CA GLU A 244 13.36 -26.93 -16.82
C GLU A 244 13.92 -25.56 -17.20
N TYR A 245 14.70 -24.92 -16.32
CA TYR A 245 15.26 -23.58 -16.56
C TYR A 245 16.25 -23.56 -17.73
N THR A 246 16.73 -24.71 -18.20
CA THR A 246 17.50 -24.77 -19.45
C THR A 246 16.67 -24.33 -20.66
N LYS A 247 15.34 -24.50 -20.63
CA LYS A 247 14.41 -24.01 -21.66
C LYS A 247 14.24 -22.48 -21.64
N ALA A 248 14.70 -21.82 -20.56
CA ALA A 248 14.60 -20.38 -20.35
C ALA A 248 15.80 -19.61 -20.93
N ILE A 249 16.89 -20.30 -21.25
CA ILE A 249 18.17 -19.70 -21.69
C ILE A 249 18.03 -19.03 -23.06
N VAL A 250 17.52 -19.74 -24.07
CA VAL A 250 17.36 -19.20 -25.42
C VAL A 250 16.39 -18.00 -25.46
N PRO A 251 15.21 -18.05 -24.78
CA PRO A 251 14.36 -16.87 -24.65
C PRO A 251 15.06 -15.68 -23.99
N LEU A 252 15.89 -15.90 -22.96
CA LEU A 252 16.65 -14.83 -22.30
C LEU A 252 17.71 -14.21 -23.23
N LEU A 253 18.41 -15.02 -24.02
CA LEU A 253 19.44 -14.52 -24.95
C LEU A 253 18.85 -13.69 -26.11
N ASN A 254 17.57 -13.83 -26.39
CA ASN A 254 16.88 -13.05 -27.42
C ASN A 254 16.28 -11.73 -26.88
N THR A 255 16.49 -11.40 -25.60
CA THR A 255 16.00 -10.13 -25.03
C THR A 255 17.00 -9.00 -25.26
N ASN A 256 16.53 -7.75 -25.23
CA ASN A 256 17.41 -6.59 -25.40
C ASN A 256 18.12 -6.22 -24.08
N GLU A 257 17.63 -6.74 -22.97
CA GLU A 257 18.06 -6.47 -21.61
C GLU A 257 19.44 -7.10 -21.31
N ILE A 258 19.82 -8.15 -22.03
CA ILE A 258 21.17 -8.74 -21.93
C ILE A 258 22.27 -7.87 -22.56
N ASN A 259 21.92 -6.82 -23.31
CA ASN A 259 22.89 -5.91 -23.95
C ASN A 259 23.68 -5.05 -22.96
N ILE A 260 23.36 -5.11 -21.66
CA ILE A 260 24.19 -4.52 -20.58
C ILE A 260 25.50 -5.28 -20.38
N LEU A 261 25.60 -6.51 -20.89
CA LEU A 261 26.79 -7.35 -20.82
C LEU A 261 27.75 -7.02 -21.99
N SER A 262 29.05 -7.13 -21.75
CA SER A 262 30.04 -7.02 -22.82
C SER A 262 29.93 -8.22 -23.79
N PRO A 263 30.44 -8.12 -25.03
CA PRO A 263 30.43 -9.24 -25.98
C PRO A 263 31.04 -10.52 -25.39
N GLU A 264 32.14 -10.40 -24.64
CA GLU A 264 32.81 -11.53 -23.97
C GLU A 264 31.97 -12.11 -22.81
N GLU A 265 31.21 -11.27 -22.10
CA GLU A 265 30.28 -11.71 -21.06
C GLU A 265 29.08 -12.44 -21.66
N ILE A 266 28.56 -11.99 -22.81
CA ILE A 266 27.43 -12.61 -23.53
C ILE A 266 27.78 -14.03 -23.98
N GLU A 267 28.97 -14.24 -24.54
CA GLU A 267 29.47 -15.58 -24.92
C GLU A 267 29.56 -16.53 -23.71
N CYS A 268 29.69 -15.98 -22.50
CA CYS A 268 29.74 -16.75 -21.26
C CYS A 268 28.37 -17.02 -20.63
N VAL A 269 27.28 -16.36 -21.06
CA VAL A 269 25.94 -16.45 -20.42
C VAL A 269 25.37 -17.87 -20.48
N GLU A 270 25.30 -18.46 -21.66
CA GLU A 270 24.74 -19.81 -21.85
C GLU A 270 25.49 -20.88 -21.05
N PRO A 271 26.83 -21.04 -21.20
CA PRO A 271 27.55 -22.07 -20.46
C PRO A 271 27.54 -21.82 -18.94
N ALA A 272 27.56 -20.56 -18.50
CA ALA A 272 27.48 -20.23 -17.08
C ALA A 272 26.10 -20.57 -16.49
N LEU A 273 25.00 -20.29 -17.21
CA LEU A 273 23.64 -20.63 -16.77
C LEU A 273 23.43 -22.14 -16.71
N ILE A 274 23.94 -22.90 -17.69
CA ILE A 274 23.90 -24.36 -17.66
C ILE A 274 24.65 -24.90 -16.43
N ALA A 275 25.84 -24.37 -16.16
CA ALA A 275 26.62 -24.77 -14.98
C ALA A 275 25.89 -24.43 -13.67
N TYR A 276 25.26 -23.25 -13.59
CA TYR A 276 24.51 -22.81 -12.41
C TYR A 276 23.22 -23.61 -12.18
N ILE A 277 22.45 -23.89 -13.22
CA ILE A 277 21.28 -24.77 -13.15
C ILE A 277 21.70 -26.17 -12.72
N THR A 278 22.84 -26.68 -13.23
CA THR A 278 23.38 -27.99 -12.84
C THR A 278 23.81 -28.03 -11.38
N TYR A 279 24.45 -26.96 -10.89
CA TYR A 279 24.74 -26.79 -9.47
C TYR A 279 23.45 -26.86 -8.63
N LEU A 280 22.45 -26.05 -8.96
CA LEU A 280 21.19 -25.98 -8.23
C LEU A 280 20.41 -27.30 -8.22
N LYS A 281 20.54 -28.13 -9.26
CA LYS A 281 19.97 -29.50 -9.31
C LYS A 281 20.58 -30.44 -8.26
N ASN A 282 21.83 -30.23 -7.87
CA ASN A 282 22.58 -31.14 -7.00
C ASN A 282 22.54 -30.71 -5.52
N VAL A 283 22.07 -29.50 -5.21
CA VAL A 283 22.00 -28.94 -3.85
C VAL A 283 20.77 -29.47 -3.07
N SER A 284 20.38 -30.73 -3.23
CA SER A 284 19.11 -31.26 -2.65
C SER A 284 19.15 -32.72 -2.18
N VAL A 285 20.22 -33.17 -1.51
CA VAL A 285 20.22 -34.48 -0.79
C VAL A 285 20.92 -34.49 0.58
N ASP A 286 21.89 -33.65 0.89
CA ASP A 286 22.62 -33.77 2.18
C ASP A 286 22.11 -32.83 3.28
N SER A 287 21.12 -33.30 4.04
CA SER A 287 20.89 -32.96 5.46
C SER A 287 19.87 -33.93 6.07
N THR A 288 20.25 -35.21 6.23
CA THR A 288 19.60 -36.12 7.19
C THR A 288 20.60 -36.52 8.25
N THR A 289 20.23 -36.31 9.51
CA THR A 289 20.66 -37.14 10.64
C THR A 289 19.37 -37.58 11.34
N GLU A 290 18.92 -38.78 10.97
CA GLU A 290 18.57 -39.94 11.84
C GLU A 290 17.85 -39.66 13.18
N TYR A 291 16.82 -40.37 13.69
CA TYR A 291 15.97 -41.56 13.42
C TYR A 291 14.87 -41.45 14.53
N VAL A 292 13.61 -41.86 14.46
CA VAL A 292 13.04 -43.23 14.34
C VAL A 292 11.53 -43.12 14.02
N ASP A 293 11.11 -44.05 13.18
CA ASP A 293 9.76 -44.36 12.72
C ASP A 293 8.90 -45.04 13.80
N SER A 294 7.68 -44.53 14.04
CA SER A 294 6.55 -45.38 14.44
C SER A 294 5.22 -44.79 13.95
N LYS A 295 4.61 -45.52 13.01
CA LYS A 295 3.24 -45.41 12.50
C LYS A 295 2.20 -45.33 13.63
N ASP A 296 1.25 -44.39 13.55
CA ASP A 296 -0.13 -44.67 13.10
C ASP A 296 -0.98 -43.38 13.01
N GLU A 297 -1.71 -43.33 11.90
CA GLU A 297 -3.03 -42.73 11.62
C GLU A 297 -3.47 -41.32 12.12
N THR A 298 -3.92 -40.55 11.11
CA THR A 298 -4.96 -39.48 11.09
C THR A 298 -4.66 -38.14 11.78
N ASN A 299 -4.41 -37.09 10.99
CA ASN A 299 -5.40 -36.01 10.79
C ASN A 299 -4.88 -34.92 9.84
N GLU A 300 -5.81 -34.39 9.04
CA GLU A 300 -5.68 -33.11 8.32
C GLU A 300 -5.38 -31.97 9.31
N SER A 301 -4.40 -31.11 9.02
CA SER A 301 -4.56 -29.66 9.18
C SER A 301 -3.43 -28.88 8.50
N SER A 302 -3.81 -27.68 8.08
CA SER A 302 -3.08 -26.64 7.37
C SER A 302 -1.93 -26.01 8.17
N ALA A 303 -0.87 -25.60 7.48
CA ALA A 303 -0.02 -24.49 7.94
C ALA A 303 0.49 -23.67 6.73
N GLU A 304 -0.08 -22.47 6.60
CA GLU A 304 0.39 -21.41 5.73
C GLU A 304 1.55 -20.69 6.43
N ASP A 305 2.75 -20.69 5.85
CA ASP A 305 3.87 -19.89 6.35
C ASP A 305 3.64 -18.40 6.07
N LEU A 306 3.44 -17.64 7.16
CA LEU A 306 3.36 -16.19 7.24
C LEU A 306 4.75 -15.55 7.07
N TYR A 307 5.01 -14.89 5.95
CA TYR A 307 6.06 -13.87 5.84
C TYR A 307 5.41 -12.50 5.65
N MET A 308 5.46 -11.66 6.69
CA MET A 308 4.98 -10.27 6.65
C MET A 308 6.00 -9.37 5.94
N ASN A 309 5.58 -8.74 4.85
CA ASN A 309 6.31 -7.68 4.16
C ASN A 309 5.90 -6.33 4.77
N ASP A 310 6.75 -5.76 5.62
CA ASP A 310 6.67 -4.33 5.97
C ASP A 310 7.28 -3.52 4.83
N GLU A 311 6.41 -2.90 4.02
CA GLU A 311 6.78 -1.74 3.21
C GLU A 311 6.98 -0.56 4.16
N GLU A 312 8.12 0.13 4.02
CA GLU A 312 8.48 1.33 4.78
C GLU A 312 7.38 2.40 4.66
N THR A 313 6.60 2.59 5.73
CA THR A 313 5.90 3.83 5.99
C THR A 313 6.26 4.25 7.41
N ASP A 314 6.82 5.44 7.57
CA ASP A 314 7.11 6.05 8.87
C ASP A 314 5.88 5.91 9.79
N ASP A 315 6.02 5.06 10.81
CA ASP A 315 5.03 4.82 11.85
C ASP A 315 5.29 5.80 12.99
N GLU A 316 4.77 7.02 12.82
CA GLU A 316 4.28 7.76 13.98
C GLU A 316 2.92 7.15 14.34
N GLU A 317 2.93 6.15 15.22
CA GLU A 317 1.72 5.79 15.97
C GLU A 317 1.33 7.02 16.80
N GLN A 318 0.31 7.74 16.33
CA GLN A 318 -0.34 8.78 17.11
C GLN A 318 -1.21 8.13 18.18
N ASP A 319 -0.85 8.41 19.43
CA ASP A 319 -1.61 8.33 20.67
C ASP A 319 -2.83 7.38 20.67
N GLU A 320 -2.63 6.17 21.21
CA GLU A 320 -3.75 5.42 21.79
C GLU A 320 -4.24 6.22 23.02
N GLU A 321 -5.20 7.14 22.82
CA GLU A 321 -5.93 7.77 23.93
C GLU A 321 -6.53 6.67 24.81
N GLY A 322 -6.10 6.63 26.07
CA GLY A 322 -6.62 5.73 27.09
C GLY A 322 -8.13 5.85 27.22
N SER A 323 -8.84 4.73 27.10
CA SER A 323 -10.24 4.63 27.51
C SER A 323 -10.30 3.86 28.82
N ASP A 324 -10.52 4.60 29.91
CA ASP A 324 -10.80 4.06 31.23
C ASP A 324 -12.03 3.14 31.21
N VAL A 325 -11.91 2.03 31.92
CA VAL A 325 -12.96 1.05 32.17
C VAL A 325 -13.81 1.54 33.36
N GLU A 326 -15.12 1.61 33.13
CA GLU A 326 -16.24 1.82 34.09
C GLU A 326 -16.37 3.18 34.83
N GLY A 327 -17.48 3.89 34.58
CA GLY A 327 -18.08 4.82 35.55
C GLY A 327 -18.78 6.08 35.03
N THR A 328 -20.09 6.00 34.77
CA THR A 328 -21.11 7.08 34.63
C THR A 328 -20.94 8.17 33.55
N PRO A 329 -22.05 8.64 32.92
CA PRO A 329 -21.98 9.60 31.83
C PRO A 329 -21.54 10.97 32.35
N VAL A 330 -20.31 11.35 32.03
CA VAL A 330 -19.89 12.75 32.07
C VAL A 330 -20.70 13.47 31.00
N VAL A 331 -21.51 14.45 31.40
CA VAL A 331 -22.08 15.41 30.43
C VAL A 331 -20.91 16.17 29.84
N VAL A 332 -20.43 15.68 28.70
CA VAL A 332 -19.38 16.32 27.93
C VAL A 332 -19.98 17.61 27.39
N ASP A 333 -19.56 18.75 27.94
CA ASP A 333 -19.82 20.07 27.38
C ASP A 333 -19.40 20.05 25.89
N PRO A 334 -20.35 20.00 24.94
CA PRO A 334 -20.06 19.70 23.54
C PRO A 334 -19.24 20.81 22.88
N ASP A 335 -19.22 22.01 23.47
CA ASP A 335 -18.46 23.15 23.00
C ASP A 335 -17.01 23.16 23.50
N LYS A 336 -16.68 22.41 24.57
CA LYS A 336 -15.34 22.49 25.22
C LYS A 336 -14.20 22.22 24.25
N LYS A 337 -14.35 21.24 23.34
CA LYS A 337 -13.37 20.91 22.30
C LYS A 337 -13.21 22.00 21.23
N TYR A 338 -14.18 22.91 21.11
CA TYR A 338 -14.19 24.00 20.15
C TYR A 338 -13.81 25.36 20.75
N ILE A 339 -13.52 25.41 22.06
CA ILE A 339 -12.96 26.60 22.71
C ILE A 339 -11.44 26.48 22.69
N LYS A 340 -10.77 27.32 21.90
CA LYS A 340 -9.31 27.39 21.83
C LYS A 340 -8.85 28.83 22.05
N ASN A 341 -7.86 29.03 22.91
CA ASN A 341 -7.28 30.34 23.23
C ASN A 341 -8.32 31.41 23.64
N GLY A 342 -9.37 31.01 24.37
CA GLY A 342 -10.44 31.90 24.82
C GLY A 342 -11.38 32.38 23.70
N LYS A 343 -11.39 31.72 22.54
CA LYS A 343 -12.34 31.95 21.44
C LYS A 343 -13.13 30.69 21.12
N LEU A 344 -14.41 30.85 20.78
CA LEU A 344 -15.26 29.77 20.28
C LEU A 344 -15.08 29.64 18.77
N LEU A 345 -14.65 28.46 18.32
CA LEU A 345 -14.42 28.19 16.90
C LEU A 345 -15.66 27.64 16.20
N ARG A 346 -16.56 26.96 16.94
CA ARG A 346 -17.82 26.42 16.42
C ARG A 346 -18.82 26.21 17.55
N ILE A 347 -20.10 26.48 17.30
CA ILE A 347 -21.20 26.17 18.21
C ILE A 347 -21.56 24.70 18.01
N ALA A 348 -21.41 23.88 19.03
CA ALA A 348 -21.76 22.46 19.00
C ALA A 348 -22.87 22.10 20.00
N ASN A 349 -23.22 23.02 20.88
CA ASN A 349 -24.32 22.88 21.81
C ASN A 349 -25.69 22.96 21.08
N PRO A 350 -26.47 21.87 21.08
CA PRO A 350 -27.74 21.80 20.37
C PRO A 350 -28.80 22.75 20.93
N ASP A 351 -28.78 23.03 22.24
CA ASP A 351 -29.74 23.94 22.88
C ASP A 351 -29.51 25.38 22.40
N ILE A 352 -28.25 25.77 22.24
CA ILE A 352 -27.89 27.08 21.71
C ILE A 352 -28.26 27.20 20.23
N ILE A 353 -27.94 26.19 19.42
CA ILE A 353 -28.32 26.17 17.99
C ILE A 353 -29.85 26.30 17.83
N ASN A 354 -30.62 25.60 18.65
CA ASN A 354 -32.07 25.69 18.65
C ASN A 354 -32.59 27.08 19.08
N SER A 355 -31.94 27.73 20.04
CA SER A 355 -32.30 29.09 20.48
C SER A 355 -32.03 30.15 19.40
N LEU A 356 -31.06 29.92 18.51
CA LEU A 356 -30.73 30.83 17.40
C LEU A 356 -31.64 30.67 16.19
N ARG A 357 -32.28 29.50 16.05
CA ARG A 357 -33.11 29.14 14.89
C ARG A 357 -34.22 30.15 14.57
N PRO A 358 -35.02 30.65 15.54
CA PRO A 358 -36.07 31.64 15.27
C PRO A 358 -35.55 32.98 14.70
N TYR A 359 -34.26 33.27 14.86
CA TYR A 359 -33.63 34.52 14.43
C TYR A 359 -32.90 34.38 13.09
N LEU A 360 -32.45 33.18 12.72
CA LEU A 360 -31.53 32.95 11.61
C LEU A 360 -32.08 32.01 10.52
N ASP A 361 -33.01 31.10 10.85
CA ASP A 361 -33.69 30.18 9.93
C ASP A 361 -35.08 30.71 9.55
N VAL A 362 -35.13 31.99 9.18
CA VAL A 362 -36.35 32.73 8.80
C VAL A 362 -36.05 33.62 7.59
N GLU A 363 -37.09 33.99 6.84
CA GLU A 363 -36.97 34.76 5.58
C GLU A 363 -36.18 36.06 5.73
N TYR A 364 -36.32 36.74 6.88
CA TYR A 364 -35.56 37.93 7.24
C TYR A 364 -34.71 37.69 8.48
N LYS A 365 -33.41 37.46 8.29
CA LYS A 365 -32.46 37.12 9.35
C LYS A 365 -32.25 38.31 10.31
N ASN A 366 -32.43 38.06 11.60
CA ASN A 366 -32.07 38.99 12.68
C ASN A 366 -30.71 38.60 13.28
N SER A 367 -29.63 38.92 12.57
CA SER A 367 -28.26 38.63 13.01
C SER A 367 -27.91 39.29 14.34
N GLN A 368 -28.46 40.46 14.64
CA GLN A 368 -28.16 41.17 15.89
C GLN A 368 -28.75 40.46 17.11
N GLY A 369 -29.99 39.99 17.01
CA GLY A 369 -30.63 39.20 18.08
C GLY A 369 -29.90 37.87 18.33
N ALA A 370 -29.47 37.20 17.27
CA ALA A 370 -28.71 35.96 17.37
C ALA A 370 -27.31 36.16 18.00
N MET A 371 -26.63 37.27 17.68
CA MET A 371 -25.33 37.59 18.28
C MET A 371 -25.44 37.90 19.78
N ASN A 372 -26.52 38.56 20.22
CA ASN A 372 -26.74 38.82 21.64
C ASN A 372 -26.93 37.51 22.44
N ILE A 373 -27.65 36.53 21.89
CA ILE A 373 -27.82 35.21 22.52
C ILE A 373 -26.47 34.49 22.69
N LEU A 374 -25.60 34.56 21.67
CA LEU A 374 -24.25 33.98 21.76
C LEU A 374 -23.38 34.73 22.77
N TYR A 375 -23.46 36.05 22.78
CA TYR A 375 -22.70 36.88 23.72
C TYR A 375 -23.09 36.57 25.17
N ASP A 376 -24.39 36.55 25.48
CA ASP A 376 -24.89 36.30 26.84
C ASP A 376 -24.53 34.89 27.35
N TYR A 377 -24.43 33.90 26.45
CA TYR A 377 -24.13 32.52 26.83
C TYR A 377 -22.62 32.20 26.89
N TYR A 378 -21.80 32.82 26.03
CA TYR A 378 -20.38 32.48 25.89
C TYR A 378 -19.41 33.58 26.34
N SER A 379 -19.86 34.78 26.71
CA SER A 379 -18.98 35.90 27.11
C SER A 379 -17.97 35.50 28.18
N ASP A 380 -18.42 34.76 29.18
CA ASP A 380 -17.58 34.37 30.33
C ASP A 380 -16.61 33.24 29.98
N ARG A 381 -16.99 32.39 29.02
CA ARG A 381 -16.20 31.23 28.57
C ARG A 381 -15.22 31.58 27.45
N CYS A 382 -15.50 32.66 26.70
CA CYS A 382 -14.75 33.07 25.51
C CYS A 382 -14.41 34.57 25.56
N PRO A 383 -13.55 35.01 26.49
CA PRO A 383 -13.28 36.43 26.74
C PRO A 383 -12.58 37.16 25.59
N ASN A 384 -11.98 36.42 24.64
CA ASN A 384 -11.25 37.00 23.51
C ASN A 384 -12.11 37.13 22.23
N MET A 385 -13.40 36.80 22.28
CA MET A 385 -14.27 36.86 21.11
C MET A 385 -14.64 38.29 20.73
N GLU A 386 -14.38 38.65 19.47
CA GLU A 386 -14.79 39.95 18.91
C GLU A 386 -16.13 39.85 18.18
N PHE A 387 -16.79 40.98 17.96
CA PHE A 387 -18.08 41.05 17.25
C PHE A 387 -18.06 40.38 15.88
N ARG A 388 -16.93 40.45 15.16
CA ARG A 388 -16.74 39.79 13.87
C ARG A 388 -16.68 38.27 13.98
N ASP A 389 -16.19 37.74 15.10
CA ASP A 389 -16.07 36.30 15.34
C ASP A 389 -17.46 35.70 15.63
N TRP A 390 -18.30 36.37 16.43
CA TRP A 390 -19.70 35.97 16.63
C TRP A 390 -20.49 35.95 15.32
N LYS A 391 -20.28 36.95 14.47
CA LYS A 391 -20.90 37.02 13.14
C LYS A 391 -20.50 35.82 12.26
N LYS A 392 -19.22 35.46 12.26
CA LYS A 392 -18.73 34.28 11.49
C LYS A 392 -19.37 32.98 11.98
N LEU A 393 -19.58 32.84 13.29
CA LEU A 393 -20.21 31.63 13.85
C LEU A 393 -21.66 31.48 13.39
N ILE A 394 -22.46 32.54 13.42
CA ILE A 394 -23.86 32.49 12.97
C ILE A 394 -23.97 32.28 11.45
N ASP A 395 -23.05 32.87 10.67
CA ASP A 395 -23.04 32.75 9.21
C ASP A 395 -22.59 31.33 8.77
N ALA A 396 -21.86 30.61 9.62
CA ALA A 396 -21.37 29.26 9.37
C ALA A 396 -22.35 28.14 9.78
N ILE A 397 -23.53 28.45 10.34
CA ILE A 397 -24.52 27.44 10.71
C ILE A 397 -25.18 26.87 9.45
N ASP A 398 -24.99 25.58 9.21
CA ASP A 398 -25.71 24.84 8.16
C ASP A 398 -27.08 24.38 8.69
N TRP A 399 -28.15 25.09 8.34
CA TRP A 399 -29.51 24.75 8.75
C TRP A 399 -30.04 23.41 8.20
N LYS A 400 -29.37 22.81 7.21
CA LYS A 400 -29.71 21.44 6.76
C LYS A 400 -29.11 20.36 7.67
N ASN A 401 -28.04 20.69 8.39
CA ASN A 401 -27.41 19.80 9.37
C ASN A 401 -26.89 20.62 10.56
N PRO A 402 -27.80 21.22 11.36
CA PRO A 402 -27.44 22.30 12.28
C PRO A 402 -26.66 21.79 13.50
N ILE A 403 -26.81 20.52 13.84
CA ILE A 403 -26.00 19.83 14.85
C ILE A 403 -25.01 18.95 14.08
N PRO A 404 -23.71 18.98 14.40
CA PRO A 404 -22.75 18.10 13.77
C PRO A 404 -23.10 16.64 14.09
N VAL A 405 -23.38 15.84 13.05
CA VAL A 405 -23.28 14.38 13.14
C VAL A 405 -21.84 14.07 13.51
N GLU A 406 -21.63 13.20 14.50
CA GLU A 406 -20.30 12.75 14.92
C GLU A 406 -19.43 12.46 13.69
N GLU A 407 -18.26 13.11 13.63
CA GLU A 407 -17.28 12.85 12.59
C GLU A 407 -16.94 11.35 12.63
N SER A 408 -17.33 10.62 11.58
CA SER A 408 -16.90 9.24 11.43
C SER A 408 -15.40 9.22 11.21
N ASP A 409 -14.68 8.60 12.15
CA ASP A 409 -13.25 8.28 12.19
C ASP A 409 -12.76 7.49 10.94
N GLU A 410 -12.77 8.08 9.74
CA GLU A 410 -12.24 7.41 8.53
C GLU A 410 -10.73 7.63 8.32
N SER A 411 -10.05 8.44 9.14
CA SER A 411 -8.59 8.62 9.09
C SER A 411 -7.80 7.72 10.05
N LYS A 412 -8.45 6.94 10.93
CA LYS A 412 -7.74 5.98 11.78
C LYS A 412 -7.36 4.75 10.94
N ARG A 413 -6.05 4.53 10.76
CA ARG A 413 -5.51 3.29 10.15
C ARG A 413 -6.17 2.09 10.83
N LYS A 414 -6.81 1.23 10.06
CA LYS A 414 -7.50 0.06 10.62
C LYS A 414 -6.48 -0.87 11.27
N LYS A 415 -6.64 -1.13 12.58
CA LYS A 415 -5.86 -2.11 13.34
C LYS A 415 -5.89 -3.45 12.58
N LYS A 416 -4.71 -4.00 12.25
CA LYS A 416 -4.58 -5.23 11.44
C LYS A 416 -4.42 -6.49 12.29
N TYR A 417 -3.91 -6.34 13.52
CA TYR A 417 -3.54 -7.44 14.40
C TYR A 417 -3.98 -7.17 15.84
N VAL A 418 -4.16 -8.26 16.59
CA VAL A 418 -4.24 -8.29 18.05
C VAL A 418 -3.12 -9.19 18.58
N ILE A 419 -2.87 -9.12 19.88
CA ILE A 419 -1.90 -9.99 20.55
C ILE A 419 -2.63 -10.86 21.56
N ALA A 420 -2.10 -12.04 21.84
CA ALA A 420 -2.59 -12.90 22.91
C ALA A 420 -1.43 -13.43 23.75
N THR A 421 -1.61 -13.47 25.06
CA THR A 421 -0.70 -14.14 26.00
C THR A 421 -1.36 -15.42 26.47
N ILE A 422 -0.73 -16.55 26.22
CA ILE A 422 -1.27 -17.90 26.44
C ILE A 422 -0.52 -18.52 27.61
N PHE A 423 -1.27 -19.01 28.59
CA PHE A 423 -0.78 -19.59 29.83
C PHE A 423 -0.51 -21.10 29.70
N PRO A 424 0.21 -21.71 30.65
CA PRO A 424 0.54 -23.13 30.62
C PRO A 424 -0.68 -24.05 30.70
N ASP A 425 -1.77 -23.57 31.32
CA ASP A 425 -3.06 -24.27 31.40
C ASP A 425 -3.93 -24.09 30.14
N SER A 426 -3.37 -23.49 29.08
CA SER A 426 -4.05 -23.14 27.82
C SER A 426 -5.12 -22.05 27.92
N SER A 427 -5.29 -21.41 29.08
CA SER A 427 -6.05 -20.15 29.16
C SER A 427 -5.25 -19.01 28.50
N TYR A 428 -5.92 -17.90 28.16
CA TYR A 428 -5.25 -16.78 27.48
C TYR A 428 -5.86 -15.42 27.83
N ILE A 429 -5.04 -14.37 27.69
CA ILE A 429 -5.45 -12.96 27.71
C ILE A 429 -5.41 -12.45 26.28
N MET A 430 -6.55 -11.99 25.75
CA MET A 430 -6.65 -11.40 24.41
C MET A 430 -7.79 -10.39 24.36
N TYR A 431 -7.47 -9.14 24.04
CA TYR A 431 -8.47 -8.09 23.81
C TYR A 431 -8.31 -7.46 22.43
N LYS A 432 -9.39 -6.86 21.96
CA LYS A 432 -9.37 -6.02 20.74
C LYS A 432 -8.43 -4.81 20.90
N ASN A 433 -8.21 -4.37 22.14
CA ASN A 433 -7.20 -3.37 22.49
C ASN A 433 -5.88 -4.05 22.86
N VAL A 434 -4.85 -3.83 22.05
CA VAL A 434 -3.50 -4.37 22.26
C VAL A 434 -2.86 -3.80 23.53
N ALA A 435 -3.07 -2.52 23.84
CA ALA A 435 -2.55 -1.91 25.06
C ALA A 435 -3.09 -2.61 26.31
N GLN A 436 -4.39 -2.91 26.35
CA GLN A 436 -4.99 -3.63 27.47
C GLN A 436 -4.38 -5.03 27.62
N THR A 437 -4.30 -5.78 26.52
CA THR A 437 -3.68 -7.12 26.55
C THR A 437 -2.24 -7.06 27.04
N PHE A 438 -1.48 -6.05 26.61
CA PHE A 438 -0.09 -5.83 27.04
C PHE A 438 0.01 -5.56 28.54
N VAL A 439 -0.85 -4.69 29.09
CA VAL A 439 -0.88 -4.35 30.51
C VAL A 439 -1.22 -5.56 31.38
N GLU A 440 -2.31 -6.26 31.06
CA GLU A 440 -2.71 -7.46 31.82
C GLU A 440 -1.69 -8.60 31.69
N SER A 441 -0.98 -8.68 30.55
CA SER A 441 0.13 -9.63 30.39
C SER A 441 1.32 -9.31 31.29
N ILE A 442 1.63 -8.02 31.50
CA ILE A 442 2.67 -7.59 32.45
C ILE A 442 2.26 -7.96 33.87
N GLU A 443 1.01 -7.71 34.26
CA GLU A 443 0.51 -8.11 35.57
C GLU A 443 0.56 -9.63 35.77
N ALA A 444 0.19 -10.40 34.75
CA ALA A 444 0.24 -11.86 34.81
C ALA A 444 1.67 -12.44 34.86
N ILE A 445 2.65 -11.75 34.26
CA ILE A 445 4.08 -12.09 34.38
C ILE A 445 4.61 -11.77 35.79
N GLY A 446 4.03 -10.78 36.46
CA GLY A 446 4.51 -10.21 37.71
C GLY A 446 5.07 -8.80 37.47
N ILE A 447 4.36 -7.79 37.96
CA ILE A 447 4.65 -6.38 37.63
C ILE A 447 5.98 -5.88 38.22
N GLU A 448 6.34 -6.36 39.41
CA GLU A 448 7.60 -6.02 40.09
C GLU A 448 8.79 -6.73 39.44
N GLU A 449 8.61 -7.99 39.08
CA GLU A 449 9.57 -8.76 38.30
C GLU A 449 9.80 -8.07 36.95
N PHE A 450 8.74 -7.76 36.21
CA PHE A 450 8.85 -7.08 34.92
C PHE A 450 9.54 -5.71 35.04
N LYS A 451 9.20 -4.93 36.06
CA LYS A 451 9.86 -3.64 36.37
C LYS A 451 11.37 -3.82 36.60
N SER A 452 11.79 -4.92 37.25
CA SER A 452 13.21 -5.21 37.49
C SER A 452 14.05 -5.40 36.22
N LEU A 453 13.42 -5.66 35.05
CA LEU A 453 14.10 -5.71 33.76
C LEU A 453 14.59 -4.34 33.28
N ASN A 454 14.15 -3.24 33.90
CA ASN A 454 14.52 -1.86 33.57
C ASN A 454 14.31 -1.52 32.08
N LEU A 455 13.23 -2.06 31.48
CA LEU A 455 12.85 -1.75 30.11
C LEU A 455 12.31 -0.31 30.02
N SER A 456 12.61 0.38 28.92
CA SER A 456 12.11 1.74 28.67
C SER A 456 11.59 1.90 27.24
N ALA A 457 10.64 2.81 27.07
CA ALA A 457 10.10 3.25 25.79
C ALA A 457 10.10 4.78 25.77
N ALA A 458 10.59 5.39 24.68
CA ALA A 458 10.76 6.85 24.56
C ALA A 458 11.51 7.49 25.76
N ASN A 459 12.50 6.77 26.32
CA ASN A 459 13.26 7.11 27.54
C ASN A 459 12.45 7.18 28.84
N VAL A 460 11.23 6.63 28.86
CA VAL A 460 10.42 6.48 30.07
C VAL A 460 10.37 5.00 30.46
N PRO A 461 10.51 4.64 31.75
CA PRO A 461 10.34 3.27 32.20
C PRO A 461 9.01 2.69 31.75
N VAL A 462 9.01 1.45 31.28
CA VAL A 462 7.76 0.79 30.83
C VAL A 462 6.80 0.59 31.99
N VAL A 463 7.31 0.34 33.20
CA VAL A 463 6.53 0.26 34.44
C VAL A 463 7.09 1.29 35.43
N SER A 464 6.24 2.16 35.96
CA SER A 464 6.61 3.19 36.93
C SER A 464 5.63 3.27 38.10
N GLU A 465 6.07 3.80 39.24
CA GLU A 465 5.22 4.04 40.43
C GLU A 465 4.39 5.34 40.31
N TYR A 466 4.73 6.18 39.34
CA TYR A 466 4.11 7.49 39.12
C TYR A 466 3.90 7.74 37.62
N ALA A 467 2.90 8.56 37.29
CA ALA A 467 2.66 9.02 35.94
C ALA A 467 3.78 9.96 35.46
N ASP A 468 4.20 9.80 34.21
CA ASP A 468 5.11 10.70 33.51
C ASP A 468 4.38 11.97 33.06
N SER A 469 5.02 13.13 33.22
CA SER A 469 4.39 14.43 32.94
C SER A 469 4.06 14.65 31.47
N LYS A 470 4.80 14.01 30.55
CA LYS A 470 4.60 14.13 29.11
C LYS A 470 3.67 13.04 28.57
N TYR A 471 3.75 11.82 29.12
CA TYR A 471 3.03 10.65 28.59
C TYR A 471 1.90 10.14 29.49
N ALA A 472 1.45 10.92 30.49
CA ALA A 472 0.36 10.54 31.39
C ALA A 472 -0.89 10.01 30.67
N SER A 473 -1.26 10.58 29.51
CA SER A 473 -2.41 10.15 28.72
C SER A 473 -2.24 8.81 28.00
N ALA A 474 -1.01 8.31 27.90
CA ALA A 474 -0.65 7.06 27.25
C ALA A 474 -0.07 6.02 28.22
N GLN A 475 -0.24 6.26 29.53
CA GLN A 475 0.06 5.31 30.59
C GLN A 475 -1.23 4.73 31.17
N HIS A 476 -1.26 3.41 31.33
CA HIS A 476 -2.38 2.72 31.94
C HIS A 476 -2.09 2.43 33.41
N VAL A 477 -3.04 2.73 34.30
CA VAL A 477 -2.94 2.36 35.72
C VAL A 477 -3.35 0.91 35.89
N THR A 478 -2.52 0.13 36.55
CA THR A 478 -2.75 -1.28 36.85
C THR A 478 -3.51 -1.47 38.16
N ASP A 479 -4.14 -2.62 38.36
CA ASP A 479 -4.81 -2.95 39.63
C ASP A 479 -3.81 -2.95 40.80
N SER A 480 -2.56 -3.27 40.49
CA SER A 480 -1.42 -3.22 41.41
C SER A 480 -0.92 -1.79 41.73
N GLY A 481 -1.50 -0.76 41.11
CA GLY A 481 -1.20 0.66 41.39
C GLY A 481 -0.02 1.25 40.62
N TYR A 482 0.58 0.51 39.68
CA TYR A 482 1.65 0.98 38.80
C TYR A 482 1.12 1.59 37.51
N TYR A 483 1.93 2.42 36.88
CA TYR A 483 1.69 3.03 35.58
C TYR A 483 2.49 2.29 34.50
N VAL A 484 1.80 1.74 33.51
CA VAL A 484 2.40 1.02 32.39
C VAL A 484 2.38 1.90 31.13
N MET A 485 3.55 2.17 30.55
CA MET A 485 3.67 2.88 29.29
C MET A 485 3.14 2.03 28.14
N THR A 486 2.20 2.58 27.37
CA THR A 486 1.61 1.90 26.21
C THR A 486 1.90 2.61 24.89
N ASN A 487 2.55 3.77 24.91
CA ASN A 487 2.95 4.53 23.71
C ASN A 487 4.15 3.92 22.99
N MET A 488 3.93 2.77 22.34
CA MET A 488 4.92 2.06 21.55
C MET A 488 4.24 1.10 20.57
N SER A 489 4.93 0.72 19.51
CA SER A 489 4.38 -0.18 18.48
C SER A 489 3.92 -1.52 19.02
N THR A 490 2.93 -2.12 18.36
CA THR A 490 2.44 -3.47 18.68
C THR A 490 3.58 -4.49 18.71
N PHE A 491 4.53 -4.42 17.77
CA PHE A 491 5.67 -5.33 17.75
C PHE A 491 6.69 -5.06 18.86
N GLN A 492 6.88 -3.79 19.28
CA GLN A 492 7.69 -3.48 20.46
C GLN A 492 7.06 -4.06 21.74
N LYS A 493 5.74 -3.92 21.91
CA LYS A 493 4.99 -4.54 23.02
C LYS A 493 5.23 -6.07 23.06
N VAL A 494 5.08 -6.74 21.92
CA VAL A 494 5.32 -8.18 21.78
C VAL A 494 6.76 -8.56 22.12
N ASN A 495 7.74 -7.82 21.62
CA ASN A 495 9.14 -8.08 21.90
C ASN A 495 9.49 -7.93 23.38
N MET A 496 8.91 -6.95 24.07
CA MET A 496 9.12 -6.74 25.51
C MET A 496 8.54 -7.89 26.33
N LEU A 497 7.31 -8.32 26.03
CA LEU A 497 6.71 -9.50 26.68
C LEU A 497 7.52 -10.76 26.38
N PHE A 498 7.93 -10.96 25.11
CA PHE A 498 8.72 -12.12 24.70
C PHE A 498 10.06 -12.15 25.44
N TYR A 499 10.72 -11.00 25.57
CA TYR A 499 11.95 -10.88 26.35
C TYR A 499 11.72 -11.24 27.82
N ALA A 500 10.67 -10.69 28.46
CA ALA A 500 10.38 -10.95 29.87
C ALA A 500 10.09 -12.43 30.15
N ILE A 501 9.24 -13.06 29.33
CA ILE A 501 8.92 -14.49 29.44
C ILE A 501 10.19 -15.35 29.38
N ASN A 502 11.08 -15.05 28.43
CA ASN A 502 12.34 -15.79 28.28
C ASN A 502 13.32 -15.54 29.44
N GLN A 503 13.44 -14.30 29.93
CA GLN A 503 14.34 -13.96 31.05
C GLN A 503 13.90 -14.62 32.36
N PHE A 504 12.59 -14.70 32.61
CA PHE A 504 12.05 -15.32 33.81
C PHE A 504 11.79 -16.82 33.65
N HIS A 505 12.11 -17.40 32.49
CA HIS A 505 11.86 -18.82 32.18
C HIS A 505 10.41 -19.24 32.43
N LEU A 506 9.46 -18.39 32.05
CA LEU A 506 8.03 -18.66 32.18
C LEU A 506 7.54 -19.54 31.02
N ASP A 507 6.63 -20.46 31.30
CA ASP A 507 6.00 -21.33 30.30
C ASP A 507 4.88 -20.63 29.49
N PHE A 508 4.92 -19.29 29.45
CA PHE A 508 3.94 -18.49 28.74
C PHE A 508 4.30 -18.44 27.25
N LYS A 509 3.30 -18.24 26.39
CA LYS A 509 3.50 -18.04 24.95
C LYS A 509 2.81 -16.77 24.49
N ILE A 510 3.38 -16.10 23.49
CA ILE A 510 2.76 -14.93 22.89
C ILE A 510 2.39 -15.25 21.45
N ALA A 511 1.20 -14.84 21.04
CA ALA A 511 0.72 -14.97 19.67
C ALA A 511 0.36 -13.59 19.08
N VAL A 512 0.62 -13.42 17.78
CA VAL A 512 0.19 -12.24 17.00
C VAL A 512 -0.82 -12.68 15.96
N ILE A 513 -2.06 -12.25 16.14
CA ILE A 513 -3.23 -12.81 15.44
C ILE A 513 -3.81 -11.73 14.53
N PRO A 514 -4.12 -12.02 13.25
CA PRO A 514 -4.87 -11.10 12.40
C PRO A 514 -6.22 -10.76 13.04
N LEU A 515 -6.60 -9.48 13.05
CA LEU A 515 -7.85 -9.03 13.68
C LEU A 515 -9.10 -9.76 13.13
N SER A 516 -9.03 -10.30 11.91
CA SER A 516 -10.08 -11.12 11.31
C SER A 516 -10.39 -12.41 12.07
N HIS A 517 -9.46 -12.91 12.87
CA HIS A 517 -9.58 -14.14 13.66
C HIS A 517 -9.91 -13.88 15.14
N PHE A 518 -10.13 -12.62 15.53
CA PHE A 518 -10.40 -12.28 16.94
C PHE A 518 -11.71 -12.85 17.48
N GLU A 519 -12.73 -13.03 16.62
CA GLU A 519 -14.06 -13.54 17.01
C GLU A 519 -14.21 -15.06 16.82
N ASP A 520 -13.13 -15.78 16.46
CA ASP A 520 -13.19 -17.22 16.25
C ASP A 520 -13.27 -17.95 17.61
N GLU A 521 -14.36 -18.70 17.85
CA GLU A 521 -14.63 -19.38 19.14
C GLU A 521 -13.59 -20.47 19.47
N ASP A 522 -13.05 -21.16 18.45
CA ASP A 522 -12.08 -22.25 18.57
C ASP A 522 -10.74 -21.89 17.89
N LEU A 523 -10.20 -20.71 18.19
CA LEU A 523 -8.98 -20.22 17.54
C LEU A 523 -7.76 -21.09 17.88
N ASP A 524 -7.17 -21.73 16.86
CA ASP A 524 -5.85 -22.38 17.00
C ASP A 524 -4.75 -21.31 17.02
N PHE A 525 -4.11 -21.14 18.18
CA PHE A 525 -2.99 -20.21 18.35
C PHE A 525 -1.68 -20.70 17.73
N SER A 526 -1.52 -22.01 17.49
CA SER A 526 -0.28 -22.65 17.04
C SER A 526 0.43 -21.95 15.86
N PRO A 527 -0.26 -21.52 14.78
CA PRO A 527 0.38 -20.83 13.65
C PRO A 527 0.80 -19.39 13.96
N TYR A 528 0.27 -18.79 15.03
CA TYR A 528 0.46 -17.38 15.39
C TYR A 528 1.50 -17.18 16.50
N ILE A 529 2.03 -18.26 17.07
CA ILE A 529 2.99 -18.20 18.17
C ILE A 529 4.30 -17.56 17.71
N VAL A 530 4.72 -16.53 18.44
CA VAL A 530 5.99 -15.82 18.25
C VAL A 530 7.13 -16.72 18.69
N LYS A 531 8.01 -17.07 17.74
CA LYS A 531 9.16 -17.95 17.98
C LYS A 531 10.47 -17.16 18.15
N GLU A 532 10.54 -15.97 17.58
CA GLU A 532 11.72 -15.09 17.58
C GLU A 532 11.28 -13.63 17.69
N PRO A 533 12.11 -12.73 18.28
CA PRO A 533 11.77 -11.32 18.38
C PRO A 533 11.70 -10.65 17.00
N PHE A 534 10.76 -9.73 16.83
CA PHE A 534 10.62 -8.92 15.63
C PHE A 534 11.76 -7.90 15.56
N VAL A 535 12.57 -7.94 14.49
CA VAL A 535 13.68 -7.00 14.31
C VAL A 535 13.18 -5.74 13.58
N PRO A 536 13.33 -4.53 14.15
CA PRO A 536 13.02 -3.31 13.42
C PRO A 536 13.92 -3.20 12.18
N LYS A 537 13.37 -2.87 11.01
CA LYS A 537 14.21 -2.42 9.89
C LYS A 537 14.87 -1.10 10.29
N THR A 538 16.20 -1.04 10.24
CA THR A 538 16.97 0.16 10.60
C THR A 538 16.50 1.38 9.80
N SER A 539 16.25 2.50 10.49
CA SER A 539 15.98 3.80 9.89
C SER A 539 17.02 4.14 8.82
N SER A 540 16.56 4.60 7.66
CA SER A 540 17.40 4.85 6.48
C SER A 540 18.63 5.75 6.78
N ASN A 541 19.84 5.23 6.54
CA ASN A 541 21.14 5.95 6.60
C ASN A 541 21.31 7.04 5.50
N ARG A 542 20.23 7.52 4.87
CA ARG A 542 20.32 8.48 3.76
C ARG A 542 20.63 9.88 4.30
N LEU A 543 21.77 10.43 3.87
CA LEU A 543 22.18 11.82 4.15
C LEU A 543 21.08 12.81 3.74
N LYS A 544 20.79 13.77 4.61
CA LYS A 544 19.90 14.92 4.35
C LYS A 544 20.70 16.13 3.89
N ILE A 545 20.04 17.14 3.31
CA ILE A 545 20.65 18.43 2.97
C ILE A 545 20.00 19.52 3.82
N ARG A 546 20.83 20.36 4.45
CA ARG A 546 20.42 21.58 5.13
C ARG A 546 20.98 22.80 4.39
N ILE A 547 20.15 23.83 4.25
CA ILE A 547 20.57 25.13 3.74
C ILE A 547 20.31 26.16 4.83
N SER A 548 21.36 26.81 5.32
CA SER A 548 21.30 27.87 6.33
C SER A 548 21.49 29.23 5.66
N PHE A 549 20.71 30.21 6.12
CA PHE A 549 20.72 31.58 5.62
C PHE A 549 21.51 32.49 6.58
N SER A 550 21.88 33.69 6.11
CA SER A 550 22.66 34.65 6.87
C SER A 550 21.95 35.22 8.11
N ASP A 551 20.63 35.07 8.19
CA ASP A 551 19.79 35.45 9.33
C ASP A 551 19.69 34.36 10.42
N GLY A 552 20.36 33.22 10.23
CA GLY A 552 20.36 32.08 11.15
C GLY A 552 19.19 31.12 10.95
N THR A 553 18.27 31.38 10.03
CA THR A 553 17.22 30.42 9.66
C THR A 553 17.77 29.32 8.76
N PHE A 554 17.06 28.18 8.63
CA PHE A 554 17.46 27.10 7.74
C PHE A 554 16.25 26.39 7.11
N ILE A 555 16.48 25.71 5.98
CA ILE A 555 15.57 24.71 5.43
C ILE A 555 16.22 23.32 5.47
N GLN A 556 15.48 22.34 5.98
CA GLN A 556 15.88 20.93 5.99
C GLN A 556 14.62 20.07 5.99
N GLU A 557 14.23 19.57 4.82
CA GLU A 557 13.08 18.70 4.68
C GLU A 557 13.43 17.23 4.91
N ASN A 558 12.41 16.40 5.16
CA ASN A 558 12.58 14.96 5.29
C ASN A 558 13.11 14.31 4.00
N GLN A 559 12.71 14.84 2.84
CA GLN A 559 13.23 14.41 1.54
C GLN A 559 14.12 15.47 0.92
N VAL A 560 15.30 15.08 0.46
CA VAL A 560 16.26 15.98 -0.21
C VAL A 560 15.66 16.64 -1.45
N SER A 561 14.80 15.93 -2.20
CA SER A 561 14.06 16.49 -3.33
C SER A 561 13.18 17.67 -2.93
N THR A 562 12.56 17.62 -1.74
CA THR A 562 11.71 18.70 -1.24
C THR A 562 12.55 19.89 -0.81
N THR A 563 13.71 19.66 -0.15
CA THR A 563 14.66 20.74 0.16
C THR A 563 15.13 21.44 -1.12
N LEU A 564 15.43 20.68 -2.18
CA LEU A 564 15.83 21.22 -3.48
C LEU A 564 14.73 22.09 -4.12
N VAL A 565 13.47 21.64 -4.10
CA VAL A 565 12.32 22.43 -4.61
C VAL A 565 12.21 23.76 -3.86
N LYS A 566 12.20 23.72 -2.52
CA LYS A 566 12.09 24.93 -1.69
C LYS A 566 13.26 25.88 -1.92
N ALA A 567 14.47 25.35 -2.07
CA ALA A 567 15.64 26.15 -2.40
C ALA A 567 15.49 26.85 -3.76
N VAL A 568 15.07 26.15 -4.81
CA VAL A 568 14.84 26.76 -6.13
C VAL A 568 13.77 27.87 -6.07
N GLN A 569 12.71 27.67 -5.29
CA GLN A 569 11.68 28.69 -5.05
C GLN A 569 12.25 29.92 -4.34
N LEU A 570 13.07 29.73 -3.29
CA LEU A 570 13.70 30.82 -2.54
C LEU A 570 14.76 31.57 -3.35
N ALA A 571 15.50 30.89 -4.23
CA ALA A 571 16.44 31.52 -5.17
C ALA A 571 15.71 32.39 -6.22
N GLY A 572 14.43 32.09 -6.48
CA GLY A 572 13.61 32.61 -7.56
C GLY A 572 13.67 31.70 -8.78
N ALA A 573 12.57 31.00 -9.07
CA ALA A 573 12.51 29.98 -10.12
C ALA A 573 12.93 30.51 -11.50
N GLU A 574 12.53 31.73 -11.86
CA GLU A 574 12.97 32.36 -13.13
C GLU A 574 14.47 32.68 -13.17
N ARG A 575 15.05 33.11 -12.04
CA ARG A 575 16.50 33.38 -11.94
C ARG A 575 17.29 32.09 -12.13
N VAL A 576 16.81 30.99 -11.55
CA VAL A 576 17.41 29.66 -11.70
C VAL A 576 17.23 29.12 -13.11
N LEU A 577 16.08 29.33 -13.75
CA LEU A 577 15.88 29.00 -15.17
C LEU A 577 16.91 29.72 -16.05
N GLY A 578 17.16 31.00 -15.79
CA GLY A 578 18.15 31.82 -16.52
C GLY A 578 19.59 31.30 -16.43
N LEU A 579 19.92 30.45 -15.46
CA LEU A 579 21.24 29.82 -15.34
C LEU A 579 21.47 28.70 -16.37
N ASN A 580 20.42 28.19 -17.02
CA ASN A 580 20.47 27.09 -17.98
C ASN A 580 21.25 25.87 -17.49
N LEU A 581 21.09 25.52 -16.21
CA LEU A 581 21.77 24.37 -15.59
C LEU A 581 21.34 23.06 -16.26
N ARG A 582 22.27 22.10 -16.34
CA ARG A 582 22.04 20.79 -16.95
C ARG A 582 22.35 19.67 -15.98
N ILE A 583 21.47 18.66 -15.95
CA ILE A 583 21.71 17.37 -15.30
C ILE A 583 21.90 16.34 -16.41
N GLY A 584 23.14 15.91 -16.61
CA GLY A 584 23.51 15.05 -17.74
C GLY A 584 23.22 15.73 -19.09
N LYS A 585 22.36 15.11 -19.91
CA LYS A 585 21.97 15.63 -21.24
C LYS A 585 20.71 16.52 -21.21
N ARG A 586 20.04 16.67 -20.06
CA ARG A 586 18.78 17.41 -19.93
C ARG A 586 18.97 18.72 -19.16
N PHE A 587 18.07 19.68 -19.39
CA PHE A 587 17.99 20.89 -18.58
C PHE A 587 17.42 20.56 -17.20
N PHE A 588 17.99 21.19 -16.17
CA PHE A 588 17.54 21.04 -14.78
C PHE A 588 16.12 21.60 -14.57
N MET A 589 15.89 22.79 -15.11
CA MET A 589 14.60 23.47 -15.11
C MET A 589 13.90 23.22 -16.45
N LEU A 590 12.61 22.88 -16.39
CA LEU A 590 11.76 22.59 -17.53
C LEU A 590 10.60 23.58 -17.53
N ASN A 591 10.36 24.21 -18.67
CA ASN A 591 9.26 25.17 -18.90
C ASN A 591 8.11 24.57 -19.72
N HIS A 592 8.23 23.30 -20.09
CA HIS A 592 7.22 22.53 -20.80
C HIS A 592 7.35 21.06 -20.42
N LEU A 593 6.26 20.46 -19.96
CA LEU A 593 6.12 19.03 -19.72
C LEU A 593 4.84 18.54 -20.40
N SER A 594 4.89 17.36 -21.02
CA SER A 594 3.67 16.69 -21.48
C SER A 594 2.75 16.36 -20.30
N GLU A 595 1.45 16.15 -20.56
CA GLU A 595 0.48 15.80 -19.50
C GLU A 595 0.83 14.48 -18.78
N GLU A 596 1.52 13.57 -19.46
CA GLU A 596 2.02 12.33 -18.88
C GLU A 596 3.22 12.58 -17.95
N GLU A 597 4.14 13.47 -18.34
CA GLU A 597 5.30 13.83 -17.52
C GLU A 597 4.89 14.60 -16.26
N GLN A 598 3.88 15.47 -16.34
CA GLN A 598 3.34 16.17 -15.17
C GLN A 598 2.78 15.23 -14.09
N LYS A 599 2.38 14.00 -14.47
CA LYS A 599 1.90 12.97 -13.55
C LYS A 599 3.03 12.12 -12.94
N MET A 600 4.27 12.27 -13.42
CA MET A 600 5.41 11.52 -12.89
C MET A 600 5.94 12.17 -11.60
N THR A 601 6.21 11.34 -10.58
CA THR A 601 6.64 11.80 -9.25
C THR A 601 7.99 12.51 -9.22
N LYS A 602 8.84 12.25 -10.23
CA LYS A 602 10.18 12.84 -10.37
C LYS A 602 10.19 14.31 -10.78
N PHE A 603 9.17 14.78 -11.49
CA PHE A 603 9.07 16.19 -11.87
C PHE A 603 8.31 16.94 -10.80
N LYS A 604 8.95 17.94 -10.20
CA LYS A 604 8.36 18.75 -9.13
C LYS A 604 8.12 20.16 -9.62
N LYS A 605 6.88 20.65 -9.44
CA LYS A 605 6.50 22.01 -9.78
C LYS A 605 7.18 22.99 -8.83
N VAL A 606 7.84 24.00 -9.38
CA VAL A 606 8.51 25.08 -8.61
C VAL A 606 7.80 26.42 -8.79
N ASP A 607 7.12 26.65 -9.92
CA ASP A 607 6.35 27.87 -10.19
C ASP A 607 5.17 27.59 -11.16
N GLU A 608 4.31 28.59 -11.46
CA GLU A 608 3.07 28.45 -12.23
C GLU A 608 3.24 27.65 -13.54
N ASN A 609 4.40 27.76 -14.20
CA ASN A 609 4.77 27.01 -15.41
C ASN A 609 6.24 26.50 -15.42
N LEU A 610 6.81 26.20 -14.25
CA LEU A 610 8.19 25.71 -14.14
C LEU A 610 8.28 24.45 -13.29
N TRP A 611 9.08 23.49 -13.76
CA TRP A 611 9.32 22.22 -13.11
C TRP A 611 10.82 21.93 -13.00
N ILE A 612 11.20 21.13 -11.99
CA ILE A 612 12.55 20.57 -11.88
C ILE A 612 12.51 19.04 -11.98
N ASP A 613 13.52 18.47 -12.63
CA ASP A 613 13.76 17.03 -12.59
C ASP A 613 14.54 16.68 -11.31
N THR A 614 13.88 15.95 -10.40
CA THR A 614 14.48 15.52 -9.13
C THR A 614 15.04 14.09 -9.19
N ASN A 615 15.03 13.44 -10.37
CA ASN A 615 15.56 12.09 -10.58
C ASN A 615 17.09 12.05 -10.65
N SER A 616 17.72 12.37 -9.53
CA SER A 616 19.17 12.29 -9.34
C SER A 616 19.50 11.68 -7.97
N ASP A 617 20.76 11.40 -7.67
CA ASP A 617 21.19 11.02 -6.32
C ASP A 617 21.29 12.24 -5.37
N THR A 618 21.58 12.04 -4.08
CA THR A 618 21.73 13.13 -3.10
C THR A 618 22.93 14.02 -3.40
N GLU A 619 24.02 13.45 -3.92
CA GLU A 619 25.26 14.16 -4.25
C GLU A 619 25.04 15.18 -5.37
N SER A 620 24.35 14.77 -6.42
CA SER A 620 24.01 15.59 -7.57
C SER A 620 23.10 16.75 -7.18
N LYS A 621 22.12 16.52 -6.29
CA LYS A 621 21.25 17.60 -5.77
C LYS A 621 22.04 18.60 -4.94
N TYR A 622 22.97 18.13 -4.11
CA TYR A 622 23.87 18.99 -3.36
C TYR A 622 24.70 19.87 -4.29
N ASN A 623 25.33 19.27 -5.31
CA ASN A 623 26.16 20.00 -6.27
C ASN A 623 25.34 21.03 -7.07
N THR A 624 24.11 20.68 -7.48
CA THR A 624 23.20 21.64 -8.14
C THR A 624 22.87 22.83 -7.24
N LEU A 625 22.62 22.60 -5.93
CA LEU A 625 22.36 23.69 -4.98
C LEU A 625 23.58 24.59 -4.77
N VAL A 626 24.78 24.00 -4.67
CA VAL A 626 26.04 24.75 -4.58
C VAL A 626 26.22 25.61 -5.83
N GLU A 627 26.02 25.05 -7.02
CA GLU A 627 26.15 25.79 -8.28
C GLU A 627 25.11 26.92 -8.40
N ILE A 628 23.86 26.71 -7.98
CA ILE A 628 22.83 27.75 -7.91
C ILE A 628 23.27 28.87 -6.96
N ASN A 629 23.73 28.50 -5.75
CA ASN A 629 24.17 29.43 -4.73
C ASN A 629 25.33 30.31 -5.20
N GLU A 630 26.33 29.71 -5.86
CA GLU A 630 27.48 30.42 -6.42
C GLU A 630 27.08 31.33 -7.57
N LYS A 631 26.32 30.82 -8.56
CA LYS A 631 25.96 31.59 -9.76
C LYS A 631 24.99 32.72 -9.49
N LEU A 632 24.11 32.59 -8.50
CA LEU A 632 23.18 33.63 -8.09
C LEU A 632 23.67 34.48 -6.92
N ASN A 633 24.87 34.18 -6.39
CA ASN A 633 25.49 34.84 -5.26
C ASN A 633 24.54 34.97 -4.05
N LEU A 634 23.92 33.86 -3.66
CA LEU A 634 22.84 33.85 -2.65
C LEU A 634 23.35 33.86 -1.21
N GLY A 635 24.63 33.53 -0.99
CA GLY A 635 25.25 33.54 0.34
C GLY A 635 24.74 32.44 1.27
N TRP A 636 24.20 31.35 0.72
CA TRP A 636 23.72 30.22 1.50
C TRP A 636 24.86 29.33 1.99
N TYR A 637 24.72 28.78 3.19
CA TYR A 637 25.56 27.70 3.68
C TYR A 637 24.86 26.36 3.48
N ILE A 638 25.41 25.49 2.64
CA ILE A 638 24.78 24.21 2.26
C ILE A 638 25.63 23.06 2.80
N GLU A 639 25.04 22.22 3.66
CA GLU A 639 25.70 21.07 4.28
C GLU A 639 24.90 19.77 4.12
N LYS A 640 25.60 18.64 4.16
CA LYS A 640 25.00 17.30 4.23
C LYS A 640 24.94 16.89 5.69
N VAL A 641 23.75 16.55 6.18
CA VAL A 641 23.51 16.23 7.59
C VAL A 641 23.19 14.75 7.72
N ASP A 642 23.87 14.09 8.66
CA ASP A 642 23.53 12.73 9.05
C ASP A 642 22.25 12.76 9.91
N PRO A 643 21.19 11.99 9.56
CA PRO A 643 19.98 11.91 10.39
C PRO A 643 20.26 11.52 11.86
N LEU A 644 21.38 10.85 12.17
CA LEU A 644 21.74 10.45 13.54
C LEU A 644 22.29 11.58 14.42
N HIS A 645 22.63 12.75 13.86
CA HIS A 645 23.19 13.89 14.62
C HIS A 645 22.15 14.96 15.02
N ASN A 646 20.87 14.77 14.70
CA ASN A 646 19.82 15.75 14.99
C ASN A 646 19.22 15.64 16.42
N ASN A 647 19.72 14.74 17.27
CA ASN A 647 19.26 14.54 18.65
C ASN A 647 20.18 15.14 19.72
N SER A 648 21.14 15.97 19.33
CA SER A 648 22.08 16.59 20.26
C SER A 648 22.12 18.09 20.03
N TYR A 649 21.09 18.83 20.46
CA TYR A 649 21.17 20.20 20.99
C TYR A 649 19.90 20.58 21.72
#